data_AF-A0AAD4ICH5-F1
#
_entry.id   AF-A0AAD4ICH5-F1
#
_cell.length_a   1.000
_cell.length_b   1.000
_cell.length_c   1.000
_cell.angle_alpha   90.00
_cell.angle_beta   90.00
_cell.angle_gamma   90.00
#
_symmetry.space_group_name_H-M   'P 1'
#
loop_
_entity.id
_entity.type
_entity.pdbx_description
1 polymer ?
#
loop_
_entity_poly.entity_id
_entity_poly.type
_entity_poly.pdbx_seq_one_letter_code
_entity_poly.pdbx_strand_id
1 'polypeptide(L)'
;MTTRYRLKRIDEDLKSLVQYQAVCERLQDYRQLVWFACATTSLLTTRHLLVERNLHYPLELFISQIAATAVVAIFSHPWSSNVQEVSEQEQHRKRPVQGALLMAASNGLQAVSAFCIVQAVLHTSNLPLLCMITTIAFFTEGLVLYVFNYTSRSVIEVLSLSLLLPACAGILFMEYRLMVPSLIASILAMLLVGAASALRKLVAKHYLGDYATRSTDAFWLVGTGSLLAFVCAVSNWPVEQWDSFDVSSLPLRTLNAFSTAGAFLIGGSILFPLDMQPGSQLPGSGFAATQCVRSVTTILAMMAITGCSTVLSLRRSYISWYQLSCFLFAIICVCGKDVYNAIWKQAVHRNDARGSYDLVSRSPRAQLDDAEECRTRSQRTLRPRSQGHGLRSSLVSLALIMLWTAFISFNFGQRQYPRMEPHLDLQYESIGPLEVVISMYKERAEDVAALIAKLESMPQMSQALITIYLKDSEADERQIKQETNAHEVIKLPNVGREAETYLNHIVNRWDSLAERTVFLQAGVHNPREFYPFFERYFRANQTGFFNLGWSGILCSSDDCGDKRGWQDETSLFSNIQSRIDNSPRENVLLSYKGQFVVTAARIRGIDKAIYDELWQLFIDENSWAHQEPYLQGRPDSMSQPWFGYATERIWNVLSQCSDMDVAWRCPTLLSGWRPGGSIADCQCFDSELVEQKRSHE
;
A
#
# COMPACT_ATOMS: atom_id res chain seq x y z
N MET A 1 -62.17 21.62 -27.68
CA MET A 1 -61.10 20.76 -28.24
C MET A 1 -59.70 21.07 -27.68
N THR A 2 -59.39 22.31 -27.30
CA THR A 2 -58.09 22.76 -26.79
C THR A 2 -57.70 22.22 -25.40
N THR A 3 -58.65 21.96 -24.51
CA THR A 3 -58.39 21.42 -23.15
C THR A 3 -58.00 19.94 -23.14
N ARG A 4 -58.61 19.11 -24.01
CA ARG A 4 -58.23 17.69 -24.15
C ARG A 4 -56.82 17.51 -24.72
N TYR A 5 -56.39 18.41 -25.61
CA TYR A 5 -55.05 18.36 -26.18
C TYR A 5 -53.97 18.73 -25.14
N ARG A 6 -54.25 19.70 -24.26
CA ARG A 6 -53.38 20.04 -23.12
C ARG A 6 -53.24 18.91 -22.11
N LEU A 7 -54.35 18.27 -21.72
CA LEU A 7 -54.33 17.15 -20.77
C LEU A 7 -53.58 15.92 -21.31
N LYS A 8 -53.71 15.63 -22.61
CA LYS A 8 -52.97 14.53 -23.25
C LYS A 8 -51.47 14.80 -23.29
N ARG A 9 -51.05 16.04 -23.57
CA ARG A 9 -49.63 16.45 -23.56
C ARG A 9 -49.03 16.34 -22.15
N ILE A 10 -49.75 16.75 -21.11
CA ILE A 10 -49.31 16.62 -19.71
C ILE A 10 -49.13 15.16 -19.29
N ASP A 11 -50.01 14.24 -19.72
CA ASP A 11 -49.90 12.81 -19.41
C ASP A 11 -48.74 12.12 -20.15
N GLU A 12 -48.42 12.56 -21.38
CA GLU A 12 -47.22 12.10 -22.11
C GLU A 12 -45.92 12.63 -21.49
N ASP A 13 -45.91 13.90 -21.07
CA ASP A 13 -44.77 14.52 -20.37
C ASP A 13 -44.54 13.87 -19.00
N LEU A 14 -45.60 13.54 -18.25
CA LEU A 14 -45.49 12.87 -16.96
C LEU A 14 -44.97 11.43 -17.11
N LYS A 15 -45.41 10.70 -18.15
CA LYS A 15 -44.90 9.35 -18.45
C LYS A 15 -43.44 9.37 -18.86
N SER A 16 -43.02 10.35 -19.65
CA SER A 16 -41.61 10.51 -20.03
C SER A 16 -40.75 10.83 -18.80
N LEU A 17 -41.25 11.68 -17.88
CA LEU A 17 -40.58 12.03 -16.63
C LEU A 17 -40.40 10.82 -15.70
N VAL A 18 -41.45 10.01 -15.53
CA VAL A 18 -41.40 8.78 -14.71
C VAL A 18 -40.46 7.74 -15.33
N GLN A 19 -40.48 7.58 -16.65
CA GLN A 19 -39.58 6.67 -17.35
C GLN A 19 -38.11 7.13 -17.26
N TYR A 20 -37.88 8.45 -17.36
CA TYR A 20 -36.57 9.06 -17.18
C TYR A 20 -36.05 8.85 -15.74
N GLN A 21 -36.88 9.11 -14.74
CA GLN A 21 -36.53 8.91 -13.32
C GLN A 21 -36.16 7.44 -13.03
N ALA A 22 -36.90 6.48 -13.59
CA ALA A 22 -36.58 5.05 -13.46
C ALA A 22 -35.28 4.61 -14.18
N VAL A 23 -34.86 5.35 -15.21
CA VAL A 23 -33.56 5.15 -15.88
C VAL A 23 -32.44 5.78 -15.05
N CYS A 24 -32.64 6.97 -14.50
CA CYS A 24 -31.70 7.64 -13.60
C CYS A 24 -31.43 6.82 -12.33
N GLU A 25 -32.47 6.26 -11.70
CA GLU A 25 -32.32 5.37 -10.54
C GLU A 25 -31.52 4.10 -10.90
N ARG A 26 -31.73 3.53 -12.09
CA ARG A 26 -30.91 2.40 -12.56
C ARG A 26 -29.46 2.79 -12.80
N LEU A 27 -29.21 3.93 -13.43
CA LEU A 27 -27.86 4.45 -13.66
C LEU A 27 -27.10 4.69 -12.34
N GLN A 28 -27.82 5.07 -11.30
CA GLN A 28 -27.25 5.27 -9.97
C GLN A 28 -26.76 3.99 -9.31
N ASP A 29 -27.49 2.88 -9.46
CA ASP A 29 -27.02 1.57 -8.99
C ASP A 29 -25.76 1.10 -9.74
N TYR A 30 -25.59 1.48 -11.01
CA TYR A 30 -24.36 1.20 -11.76
C TYR A 30 -23.21 2.13 -11.38
N ARG A 31 -23.50 3.36 -10.95
CA ARG A 31 -22.48 4.37 -10.61
C ARG A 31 -21.48 3.83 -9.59
N GLN A 32 -21.96 3.24 -8.51
CA GLN A 32 -21.09 2.73 -7.45
C GLN A 32 -20.30 1.50 -7.91
N LEU A 33 -20.86 0.65 -8.77
CA LEU A 33 -20.16 -0.49 -9.36
C LEU A 33 -19.06 -0.04 -10.33
N VAL A 34 -19.32 0.98 -11.15
CA VAL A 34 -18.32 1.55 -12.05
C VAL A 34 -17.22 2.23 -11.25
N TRP A 35 -17.57 3.00 -10.22
CA TRP A 35 -16.58 3.57 -9.30
C TRP A 35 -15.71 2.48 -8.67
N PHE A 36 -16.33 1.43 -8.12
CA PHE A 36 -15.63 0.31 -7.50
C PHE A 36 -14.64 -0.35 -8.46
N ALA A 37 -15.04 -0.60 -9.71
CA ALA A 37 -14.16 -1.15 -10.74
C ALA A 37 -12.99 -0.20 -11.04
N CYS A 38 -13.27 1.08 -11.31
CA CYS A 38 -12.26 2.11 -11.57
C CYS A 38 -11.27 2.29 -10.40
N ALA A 39 -11.78 2.36 -9.17
CA ALA A 39 -11.02 2.50 -7.94
C ALA A 39 -10.09 1.31 -7.72
N THR A 40 -10.62 0.09 -7.84
CA THR A 40 -9.84 -1.15 -7.65
C THR A 40 -8.77 -1.28 -8.74
N THR A 41 -9.11 -1.05 -10.01
CA THR A 41 -8.14 -1.07 -11.12
C THR A 41 -7.08 0.00 -10.93
N SER A 42 -7.46 1.24 -10.56
CA SER A 42 -6.51 2.30 -10.27
C SER A 42 -5.54 1.88 -9.16
N LEU A 43 -6.03 1.37 -8.04
CA LEU A 43 -5.19 1.00 -6.91
C LEU A 43 -4.20 -0.14 -7.26
N LEU A 44 -4.67 -1.18 -7.94
CA LEU A 44 -3.84 -2.32 -8.35
C LEU A 44 -2.79 -1.90 -9.39
N THR A 45 -3.18 -1.09 -10.38
CA THR A 45 -2.25 -0.62 -11.41
C THR A 45 -1.25 0.40 -10.85
N THR A 46 -1.64 1.25 -9.88
CA THR A 46 -0.69 2.13 -9.16
C THR A 46 0.34 1.32 -8.42
N ARG A 47 -0.07 0.26 -7.70
CA ARG A 47 0.89 -0.66 -7.05
C ARG A 47 1.80 -1.32 -8.07
N HIS A 48 1.25 -1.86 -9.15
CA HIS A 48 2.07 -2.56 -10.14
C HIS A 48 3.09 -1.62 -10.79
N LEU A 49 2.70 -0.39 -11.14
CA LEU A 49 3.60 0.62 -11.70
C LEU A 49 4.70 1.01 -10.69
N LEU A 50 4.32 1.45 -9.49
CA LEU A 50 5.27 2.02 -8.53
C LEU A 50 6.12 0.95 -7.81
N VAL A 51 5.55 -0.23 -7.55
CA VAL A 51 6.16 -1.25 -6.70
C VAL A 51 6.69 -2.42 -7.54
N GLU A 52 5.88 -3.02 -8.41
CA GLU A 52 6.32 -4.23 -9.14
C GLU A 52 7.21 -3.89 -10.35
N ARG A 53 6.93 -2.78 -11.06
CA ARG A 53 7.72 -2.28 -12.19
C ARG A 53 8.78 -1.24 -11.79
N ASN A 54 8.91 -0.97 -10.49
CA ASN A 54 9.89 -0.02 -9.97
C ASN A 54 9.84 1.36 -10.68
N LEU A 55 8.66 1.89 -11.01
CA LEU A 55 8.54 3.27 -11.51
C LEU A 55 8.56 4.25 -10.33
N HIS A 56 9.67 4.97 -10.15
CA HIS A 56 9.94 5.78 -8.95
C HIS A 56 9.37 7.20 -8.97
N TYR A 57 8.37 7.44 -9.81
CA TYR A 57 7.88 8.79 -10.13
C TYR A 57 6.42 8.96 -9.72
N PRO A 58 6.10 8.95 -8.39
CA PRO A 58 4.75 9.15 -7.91
C PRO A 58 4.18 10.51 -8.35
N LEU A 59 5.03 11.54 -8.51
CA LEU A 59 4.60 12.84 -9.01
C LEU A 59 4.22 12.78 -10.49
N GLU A 60 5.02 12.14 -11.34
CA GLU A 60 4.71 11.95 -12.76
C GLU A 60 3.41 11.15 -12.97
N LEU A 61 3.23 10.08 -12.19
CA LEU A 61 2.02 9.28 -12.22
C LEU A 61 0.80 10.12 -11.78
N PHE A 62 0.94 10.92 -10.73
CA PHE A 62 -0.12 11.81 -10.27
C PHE A 62 -0.47 12.88 -11.32
N ILE A 63 0.53 13.50 -11.98
CA ILE A 63 0.32 14.44 -13.09
C ILE A 63 -0.47 13.77 -14.21
N SER A 64 -0.11 12.54 -14.58
CA SER A 64 -0.81 11.77 -15.61
C SER A 64 -2.27 11.50 -15.24
N GLN A 65 -2.54 11.16 -13.98
CA GLN A 65 -3.89 10.95 -13.45
C GLN A 65 -4.73 12.24 -13.48
N ILE A 66 -4.16 13.38 -13.08
CA ILE A 66 -4.84 14.69 -13.13
C ILE A 66 -5.09 15.12 -14.57
N ALA A 67 -4.13 14.92 -15.47
CA ALA A 67 -4.29 15.22 -16.89
C ALA A 67 -5.41 14.37 -17.53
N ALA A 68 -5.44 13.07 -17.27
CA ALA A 68 -6.53 12.20 -17.73
C ALA A 68 -7.88 12.63 -17.14
N THR A 69 -7.91 13.04 -15.86
CA THR A 69 -9.12 13.56 -15.22
C THR A 69 -9.61 14.83 -15.91
N ALA A 70 -8.72 15.75 -16.27
CA ALA A 70 -9.04 16.96 -17.03
C ALA A 70 -9.63 16.61 -18.40
N VAL A 71 -9.00 15.70 -19.13
CA VAL A 71 -9.45 15.25 -20.45
C VAL A 71 -10.86 14.66 -20.37
N VAL A 72 -11.10 13.71 -19.46
CA VAL A 72 -12.42 13.07 -19.30
C VAL A 72 -13.46 14.10 -18.84
N ALA A 73 -13.11 15.03 -17.94
CA ALA A 73 -14.00 16.10 -17.50
C ALA A 73 -14.43 17.00 -18.67
N ILE A 74 -13.49 17.44 -19.52
CA ILE A 74 -13.76 18.28 -20.70
C ILE A 74 -14.68 17.55 -21.68
N PHE A 75 -14.41 16.28 -22.00
CA PHE A 75 -15.24 15.51 -22.93
C PHE A 75 -16.63 15.18 -22.36
N SER A 76 -16.76 15.05 -21.03
CA SER A 76 -18.05 14.82 -20.37
C SER A 76 -18.90 16.09 -20.21
N HIS A 77 -18.28 17.27 -20.31
CA HIS A 77 -18.94 18.56 -20.07
C HIS A 77 -20.17 18.80 -20.97
N PRO A 78 -20.11 18.63 -22.32
CA PRO A 78 -21.24 18.88 -23.21
C PRO A 78 -22.42 17.94 -22.93
N TRP A 79 -22.13 16.71 -22.50
CA TRP A 79 -23.18 15.75 -22.14
C TRP A 79 -23.89 16.19 -20.86
N SER A 80 -23.12 16.66 -19.87
CA SER A 80 -23.68 17.11 -18.59
C SER A 80 -24.49 18.40 -18.71
N SER A 81 -24.06 19.34 -19.55
CA SER A 81 -24.74 20.64 -19.71
C SER A 81 -26.14 20.47 -20.31
N ASN A 82 -26.30 19.61 -21.32
CA ASN A 82 -27.59 19.38 -21.97
C ASN A 82 -28.65 18.77 -21.04
N VAL A 83 -28.22 18.01 -20.02
CA VAL A 83 -29.12 17.42 -19.02
C VAL A 83 -29.48 18.45 -17.93
N GLN A 84 -28.57 19.39 -17.66
CA GLN A 84 -28.69 20.35 -16.57
C GLN A 84 -29.55 21.58 -16.94
N GLU A 85 -29.52 22.02 -18.21
CA GLU A 85 -30.31 23.18 -18.69
C GLU A 85 -31.83 23.03 -18.44
N VAL A 86 -32.34 21.80 -18.38
CA VAL A 86 -33.77 21.52 -18.11
C VAL A 86 -34.14 21.75 -16.64
N SER A 87 -33.17 21.69 -15.72
CA SER A 87 -33.40 21.85 -14.27
C SER A 87 -33.04 23.23 -13.73
N GLU A 88 -32.17 23.98 -14.42
CA GLU A 88 -31.64 25.27 -13.91
C GLU A 88 -32.63 26.43 -14.05
N GLN A 89 -33.67 26.29 -14.87
CA GLN A 89 -34.61 27.38 -15.17
C GLN A 89 -35.48 27.81 -13.96
N GLU A 90 -35.54 27.01 -12.88
CA GLU A 90 -36.26 27.33 -11.64
C GLU A 90 -35.37 27.82 -10.48
N GLN A 91 -34.04 27.77 -10.60
CA GLN A 91 -33.15 27.84 -9.43
C GLN A 91 -32.02 28.88 -9.50
N HIS A 92 -32.20 29.97 -10.25
CA HIS A 92 -31.33 31.16 -10.23
C HIS A 92 -31.50 32.00 -8.94
N ARG A 93 -31.29 31.39 -7.77
CA ARG A 93 -31.11 32.08 -6.50
C ARG A 93 -29.61 32.27 -6.25
N LYS A 94 -29.21 33.48 -5.85
CA LYS A 94 -27.80 33.87 -5.62
C LYS A 94 -27.07 32.82 -4.75
N ARG A 95 -26.03 32.19 -5.31
CA ARG A 95 -25.17 31.25 -4.60
C ARG A 95 -24.43 31.98 -3.46
N PRO A 96 -24.52 31.48 -2.21
CA PRO A 96 -23.78 32.07 -1.10
C PRO A 96 -22.28 31.76 -1.25
N VAL A 97 -21.43 32.80 -1.25
CA VAL A 97 -19.96 32.68 -1.38
C VAL A 97 -19.36 31.67 -0.40
N GLN A 98 -19.97 31.50 0.77
CA GLN A 98 -19.54 30.55 1.80
C GLN A 98 -19.68 29.08 1.36
N GLY A 99 -20.75 28.71 0.64
CA GLY A 99 -20.94 27.34 0.14
C GLY A 99 -19.88 26.98 -0.90
N ALA A 100 -19.65 27.89 -1.85
CA ALA A 100 -18.58 27.78 -2.84
C ALA A 100 -17.18 27.65 -2.22
N LEU A 101 -16.86 28.43 -1.17
CA LEU A 101 -15.57 28.32 -0.46
C LEU A 101 -15.38 26.97 0.23
N LEU A 102 -16.42 26.44 0.89
CA LEU A 102 -16.37 25.13 1.55
C LEU A 102 -16.24 23.99 0.52
N MET A 103 -16.88 24.12 -0.64
CA MET A 103 -16.72 23.19 -1.75
C MET A 103 -15.31 23.21 -2.34
N ALA A 104 -14.76 24.41 -2.57
CA ALA A 104 -13.38 24.58 -3.01
C ALA A 104 -12.39 23.98 -1.99
N ALA A 105 -12.61 24.22 -0.70
CA ALA A 105 -11.81 23.61 0.37
C ALA A 105 -11.90 22.08 0.36
N SER A 106 -13.10 21.51 0.22
CA SER A 106 -13.28 20.05 0.11
C SER A 106 -12.52 19.46 -1.09
N ASN A 107 -12.63 20.08 -2.28
CA ASN A 107 -11.91 19.66 -3.47
C ASN A 107 -10.38 19.80 -3.32
N GLY A 108 -9.92 20.83 -2.61
CA GLY A 108 -8.50 20.99 -2.23
C GLY A 108 -8.01 19.86 -1.32
N LEU A 109 -8.74 19.54 -0.25
CA LEU A 109 -8.41 18.42 0.65
C LEU A 109 -8.38 17.08 -0.10
N GLN A 110 -9.30 16.88 -1.04
CA GLN A 110 -9.36 15.68 -1.87
C GLN A 110 -8.16 15.57 -2.83
N ALA A 111 -7.72 16.66 -3.46
CA ALA A 111 -6.53 16.66 -4.31
C ALA A 111 -5.26 16.31 -3.51
N VAL A 112 -5.10 16.90 -2.32
CA VAL A 112 -3.97 16.59 -1.43
C VAL A 112 -4.05 15.13 -0.95
N SER A 113 -5.25 14.67 -0.57
CA SER A 113 -5.47 13.27 -0.21
C SER A 113 -5.07 12.31 -1.33
N ALA A 114 -5.48 12.61 -2.57
CA ALA A 114 -5.14 11.79 -3.74
C ALA A 114 -3.62 11.65 -3.94
N PHE A 115 -2.87 12.76 -3.85
CA PHE A 115 -1.42 12.72 -3.90
C PHE A 115 -0.83 11.88 -2.75
N CYS A 116 -1.33 12.07 -1.53
CA CYS A 116 -0.93 11.27 -0.36
C CYS A 116 -1.24 9.78 -0.54
N ILE A 117 -2.32 9.40 -1.24
CA ILE A 117 -2.63 7.99 -1.57
C ILE A 117 -1.57 7.40 -2.49
N VAL A 118 -1.14 8.13 -3.53
CA VAL A 118 -0.08 7.66 -4.44
C VAL A 118 1.24 7.46 -3.67
N GLN A 119 1.60 8.41 -2.80
CA GLN A 119 2.75 8.28 -1.90
C GLN A 119 2.61 7.11 -0.91
N ALA A 120 1.40 6.91 -0.37
CA ALA A 120 1.12 5.79 0.51
C ALA A 120 1.32 4.46 -0.23
N VAL A 121 0.83 4.30 -1.45
CA VAL A 121 1.03 3.06 -2.24
C VAL A 121 2.52 2.76 -2.48
N LEU A 122 3.34 3.77 -2.73
CA LEU A 122 4.79 3.61 -2.89
C LEU A 122 5.47 3.10 -1.61
N HIS A 123 5.03 3.60 -0.46
CA HIS A 123 5.66 3.31 0.82
C HIS A 123 4.98 2.18 1.61
N THR A 124 3.79 1.73 1.25
CA THR A 124 3.10 0.64 1.94
C THR A 124 3.35 -0.68 1.23
N SER A 125 4.12 -1.57 1.87
CA SER A 125 4.34 -2.93 1.34
C SER A 125 3.04 -3.75 1.32
N ASN A 126 2.18 -3.57 2.33
CA ASN A 126 0.88 -4.23 2.50
C ASN A 126 -0.28 -3.40 1.90
N LEU A 127 -0.59 -3.57 0.61
CA LEU A 127 -1.64 -2.78 -0.05
C LEU A 127 -3.04 -2.95 0.60
N PRO A 128 -3.46 -4.15 1.01
CA PRO A 128 -4.72 -4.34 1.74
C PRO A 128 -4.87 -3.48 2.99
N LEU A 129 -3.76 -3.19 3.69
CA LEU A 129 -3.76 -2.26 4.82
C LEU A 129 -4.33 -0.90 4.42
N LEU A 130 -3.97 -0.38 3.24
CA LEU A 130 -4.49 0.91 2.74
C LEU A 130 -6.01 0.87 2.55
N CYS A 131 -6.57 -0.27 2.15
CA CYS A 131 -8.02 -0.46 2.11
C CYS A 131 -8.63 -0.59 3.52
N MET A 132 -7.92 -1.18 4.48
CA MET A 132 -8.43 -1.36 5.84
C MET A 132 -8.47 -0.04 6.61
N ILE A 133 -7.45 0.82 6.45
CA ILE A 133 -7.37 2.12 7.13
C ILE A 133 -8.35 3.16 6.58
N THR A 134 -9.10 2.88 5.51
CA THR A 134 -10.19 3.77 5.07
C THR A 134 -11.26 3.95 6.14
N THR A 135 -11.29 3.07 7.15
CA THR A 135 -12.06 3.24 8.39
C THR A 135 -11.70 4.53 9.14
N ILE A 136 -10.47 5.03 9.03
CA ILE A 136 -10.06 6.34 9.55
C ILE A 136 -10.83 7.46 8.85
N ALA A 137 -11.08 7.36 7.53
CA ALA A 137 -11.87 8.36 6.82
C ALA A 137 -13.32 8.42 7.33
N PHE A 138 -13.94 7.26 7.62
CA PHE A 138 -15.27 7.23 8.26
C PHE A 138 -15.24 7.83 9.67
N PHE A 139 -14.19 7.55 10.45
CA PHE A 139 -14.01 8.16 11.77
C PHE A 139 -13.93 9.69 11.67
N THR A 140 -13.07 10.21 10.79
CA THR A 140 -12.90 11.65 10.60
C THR A 140 -14.17 12.30 10.09
N GLU A 141 -14.85 11.68 9.13
CA GLU A 141 -16.11 12.18 8.63
C GLU A 141 -17.15 12.28 9.76
N GLY A 142 -17.34 11.18 10.50
CA GLY A 142 -18.29 11.13 11.61
C GLY A 142 -17.94 12.11 12.72
N LEU A 143 -16.66 12.30 13.05
CA LEU A 143 -16.20 13.26 14.05
C LEU A 143 -16.49 14.70 13.62
N VAL A 144 -16.18 15.08 12.38
CA VAL A 144 -16.47 16.42 11.85
C VAL A 144 -17.98 16.67 11.85
N LEU A 145 -18.76 15.73 11.34
CA LEU A 145 -20.23 15.83 11.36
C LEU A 145 -20.80 15.92 12.78
N TYR A 146 -20.23 15.20 13.74
CA TYR A 146 -20.61 15.28 15.14
C TYR A 146 -20.31 16.66 15.74
N VAL A 147 -19.11 17.21 15.51
CA VAL A 147 -18.68 18.53 16.00
C VAL A 147 -19.58 19.65 15.46
N PHE A 148 -19.98 19.57 14.19
CA PHE A 148 -20.86 20.56 13.55
C PHE A 148 -22.36 20.30 13.77
N ASN A 149 -22.73 19.41 14.70
CA ASN A 149 -24.12 19.04 15.00
C ASN A 149 -24.92 18.63 13.74
N TYR A 150 -24.25 17.96 12.81
CA TYR A 150 -24.91 17.40 11.64
C TYR A 150 -25.79 16.22 12.02
N THR A 151 -25.24 15.28 12.79
CA THR A 151 -25.92 14.08 13.30
C THR A 151 -26.49 14.29 14.71
N SER A 152 -27.47 13.47 15.08
CA SER A 152 -28.05 13.48 16.43
C SER A 152 -27.03 12.96 17.45
N ARG A 153 -26.80 13.68 18.56
CA ARG A 153 -25.88 13.26 19.65
C ARG A 153 -26.41 12.07 20.46
N SER A 154 -26.65 10.94 19.80
CA SER A 154 -27.07 9.70 20.44
C SER A 154 -25.88 9.01 21.11
N VAL A 155 -26.11 8.39 22.26
CA VAL A 155 -25.07 7.63 23.00
C VAL A 155 -24.43 6.56 22.12
N ILE A 156 -25.23 5.93 21.24
CA ILE A 156 -24.75 4.91 20.29
C ILE A 156 -23.72 5.49 19.31
N GLU A 157 -23.97 6.69 18.76
CA GLU A 157 -23.02 7.32 17.82
C GLU A 157 -21.69 7.68 18.51
N VAL A 158 -21.76 8.22 19.72
CA VAL A 158 -20.56 8.54 20.52
C VAL A 158 -19.78 7.27 20.85
N LEU A 159 -20.48 6.19 21.23
CA LEU A 159 -19.86 4.90 21.52
C LEU A 159 -19.22 4.30 20.26
N SER A 160 -19.92 4.29 19.13
CA SER A 160 -19.40 3.81 17.84
C SER A 160 -18.15 4.57 17.42
N LEU A 161 -18.12 5.91 17.50
CA LEU A 161 -16.94 6.71 17.20
C LEU A 161 -15.79 6.43 18.19
N SER A 162 -16.10 6.28 19.47
CA SER A 162 -15.10 5.97 20.51
C SER A 162 -14.47 4.59 20.34
N LEU A 163 -15.23 3.60 19.84
CA LEU A 163 -14.74 2.24 19.55
C LEU A 163 -14.02 2.14 18.20
N LEU A 164 -14.35 3.01 17.24
CA LEU A 164 -13.71 3.00 15.93
C LEU A 164 -12.24 3.42 15.99
N LEU A 165 -11.90 4.41 16.82
CA LEU A 165 -10.50 4.87 16.99
C LEU A 165 -9.54 3.74 17.43
N PRO A 166 -9.78 3.00 18.53
CA PRO A 166 -8.92 1.89 18.93
C PRO A 166 -8.93 0.74 17.91
N ALA A 167 -10.03 0.54 17.18
CA ALA A 167 -10.06 -0.44 16.08
C ALA A 167 -9.10 -0.05 14.94
N CYS A 168 -9.10 1.22 14.53
CA CYS A 168 -8.15 1.75 13.55
C CYS A 168 -6.71 1.67 14.04
N ALA A 169 -6.46 1.96 15.32
CA ALA A 169 -5.14 1.79 15.93
C ALA A 169 -4.71 0.32 15.92
N GLY A 170 -5.61 -0.62 16.21
CA GLY A 170 -5.35 -2.05 16.17
C GLY A 170 -4.99 -2.58 14.78
N ILE A 171 -5.58 -2.03 13.72
CA ILE A 171 -5.22 -2.35 12.31
C ILE A 171 -3.75 -1.99 12.04
N LEU A 172 -3.29 -0.82 12.51
CA LEU A 172 -1.92 -0.34 12.33
C LEU A 172 -0.92 -0.99 13.27
N PHE A 173 -1.32 -1.28 14.51
CA PHE A 173 -0.45 -1.85 15.56
C PHE A 173 0.16 -3.20 15.15
N MET A 174 -0.62 -3.99 14.41
CA MET A 174 -0.20 -5.31 13.95
C MET A 174 0.39 -5.31 12.53
N GLU A 175 0.56 -4.14 11.93
CA GLU A 175 1.27 -4.04 10.66
C GLU A 175 2.75 -4.29 10.89
N TYR A 176 3.30 -5.30 10.22
CA TYR A 176 4.67 -5.76 10.46
C TYR A 176 5.69 -4.99 9.63
N ARG A 177 5.29 -4.25 8.59
CA ARG A 177 6.18 -3.43 7.76
C ARG A 177 5.82 -1.95 7.76
N LEU A 178 5.57 -1.43 8.95
CA LEU A 178 5.24 -0.02 9.11
C LEU A 178 6.50 0.82 8.86
N MET A 179 6.40 1.78 7.95
CA MET A 179 7.44 2.78 7.69
C MET A 179 6.88 4.17 8.00
N VAL A 180 7.74 5.08 8.46
CA VAL A 180 7.33 6.45 8.81
C VAL A 180 6.69 7.20 7.62
N PRO A 181 7.27 7.20 6.40
CA PRO A 181 6.64 7.85 5.25
C PRO A 181 5.28 7.25 4.91
N SER A 182 5.16 5.91 5.02
CA SER A 182 3.89 5.20 4.82
C SER A 182 2.84 5.67 5.81
N LEU A 183 3.17 5.75 7.10
CA LEU A 183 2.24 6.16 8.14
C LEU A 183 1.77 7.61 7.95
N ILE A 184 2.70 8.53 7.67
CA ILE A 184 2.39 9.95 7.42
C ILE A 184 1.45 10.07 6.21
N ALA A 185 1.84 9.51 5.06
CA ALA A 185 1.08 9.64 3.82
C ALA A 185 -0.31 8.99 3.94
N SER A 186 -0.38 7.77 4.47
CA SER A 186 -1.62 7.00 4.54
C SER A 186 -2.62 7.57 5.55
N ILE A 187 -2.19 7.95 6.76
CA ILE A 187 -3.09 8.55 7.76
C ILE A 187 -3.56 9.92 7.27
N LEU A 188 -2.65 10.76 6.77
CA LEU A 188 -3.01 12.08 6.25
C LEU A 188 -4.01 11.96 5.10
N ALA A 189 -3.79 11.03 4.16
CA ALA A 189 -4.75 10.77 3.09
C ALA A 189 -6.16 10.45 3.62
N MET A 190 -6.27 9.56 4.61
CA MET A 190 -7.56 9.15 5.17
C MET A 190 -8.25 10.26 5.97
N LEU A 191 -7.49 11.04 6.75
CA LEU A 191 -8.01 12.20 7.48
C LEU A 191 -8.56 13.25 6.51
N LEU A 192 -7.78 13.60 5.47
CA LEU A 192 -8.14 14.63 4.50
C LEU A 192 -9.38 14.24 3.67
N VAL A 193 -9.48 12.97 3.22
CA VAL A 193 -10.65 12.52 2.46
C VAL A 193 -11.91 12.43 3.33
N GLY A 194 -11.77 12.00 4.59
CA GLY A 194 -12.88 12.00 5.56
C GLY A 194 -13.38 13.41 5.86
N ALA A 195 -12.46 14.37 6.06
CA ALA A 195 -12.80 15.78 6.22
C ALA A 195 -13.46 16.37 4.97
N ALA A 196 -12.93 16.07 3.77
CA ALA A 196 -13.52 16.49 2.50
C ALA A 196 -14.96 15.97 2.34
N SER A 197 -15.22 14.71 2.72
CA SER A 197 -16.57 14.11 2.75
C SER A 197 -17.50 14.86 3.68
N ALA A 198 -17.07 15.12 4.91
CA ALA A 198 -17.89 15.83 5.89
C ALA A 198 -18.22 17.26 5.46
N LEU A 199 -17.25 17.98 4.88
CA LEU A 199 -17.49 19.32 4.33
C LEU A 199 -18.56 19.30 3.23
N ARG A 200 -18.53 18.33 2.32
CA ARG A 200 -19.57 18.17 1.28
C ARG A 200 -20.94 17.94 1.88
N LYS A 201 -21.03 17.06 2.88
CA LYS A 201 -22.29 16.79 3.60
C LYS A 201 -22.80 18.04 4.34
N LEU A 202 -21.90 18.81 4.95
CA LEU A 202 -22.25 20.08 5.61
C LEU A 202 -22.75 21.13 4.62
N VAL A 203 -22.10 21.27 3.46
CA VAL A 203 -22.56 22.17 2.39
C VAL A 203 -23.95 21.76 1.92
N ALA A 204 -24.16 20.46 1.66
CA ALA A 204 -25.43 19.93 1.21
C ALA A 204 -26.59 20.17 2.20
N LYS A 205 -26.30 20.24 3.51
CA LYS A 205 -27.31 20.52 4.55
C LYS A 205 -27.60 22.00 4.74
N HIS A 206 -26.58 22.85 4.76
CA HIS A 206 -26.74 24.27 5.12
C HIS A 206 -26.98 25.19 3.91
N TYR A 207 -26.49 24.82 2.72
CA TYR A 207 -26.55 25.64 1.52
C TYR A 207 -27.34 24.91 0.42
N LEU A 208 -28.63 24.69 0.68
CA LEU A 208 -29.56 24.09 -0.28
C LEU A 208 -29.62 24.94 -1.56
N GLY A 209 -29.15 24.38 -2.68
CA GLY A 209 -29.11 25.05 -3.99
C GLY A 209 -27.72 25.48 -4.45
N ASP A 210 -26.69 25.40 -3.60
CA ASP A 210 -25.29 25.63 -4.00
C ASP A 210 -24.57 24.31 -4.32
N TYR A 211 -25.27 23.41 -5.02
CA TYR A 211 -24.63 22.21 -5.53
C TYR A 211 -23.77 22.61 -6.71
N ALA A 212 -22.46 22.58 -6.49
CA ALA A 212 -21.48 22.59 -7.56
C ALA A 212 -21.90 21.54 -8.58
N THR A 213 -22.05 21.95 -9.85
CA THR A 213 -22.28 20.97 -10.91
C THR A 213 -21.09 20.03 -10.94
N ARG A 214 -21.33 18.78 -11.32
CA ARG A 214 -20.26 17.76 -11.36
C ARG A 214 -19.07 18.22 -12.21
N SER A 215 -19.31 19.01 -13.26
CA SER A 215 -18.23 19.63 -14.03
C SER A 215 -17.42 20.62 -13.20
N THR A 216 -18.04 21.49 -12.41
CA THR A 216 -17.31 22.43 -11.56
C THR A 216 -16.48 21.74 -10.48
N ASP A 217 -16.96 20.65 -9.89
CA ASP A 217 -16.16 19.86 -8.94
C ASP A 217 -14.93 19.23 -9.61
N ALA A 218 -15.10 18.69 -10.82
CA ALA A 218 -13.99 18.16 -11.60
C ALA A 218 -12.96 19.25 -11.94
N PHE A 219 -13.41 20.45 -12.33
CA PHE A 219 -12.51 21.58 -12.59
C PHE A 219 -11.75 22.02 -11.35
N TRP A 220 -12.41 22.10 -10.19
CA TRP A 220 -11.73 22.43 -8.94
C TRP A 220 -10.70 21.38 -8.55
N LEU A 221 -11.05 20.08 -8.64
CA LEU A 221 -10.13 18.99 -8.35
C LEU A 221 -8.91 19.01 -9.29
N VAL A 222 -9.12 19.22 -10.58
CA VAL A 222 -8.05 19.31 -11.57
C VAL A 222 -7.19 20.54 -11.30
N GLY A 223 -7.81 21.71 -11.07
CA GLY A 223 -7.08 22.95 -10.80
C GLY A 223 -6.23 22.88 -9.54
N THR A 224 -6.77 22.37 -8.43
CA THR A 224 -6.01 22.20 -7.18
C THR A 224 -4.96 21.09 -7.30
N GLY A 225 -5.27 19.99 -8.01
CA GLY A 225 -4.32 18.92 -8.30
C GLY A 225 -3.13 19.39 -9.16
N SER A 226 -3.39 20.16 -10.22
CA SER A 226 -2.35 20.75 -11.06
C SER A 226 -1.50 21.77 -10.30
N LEU A 227 -2.12 22.60 -9.45
CA LEU A 227 -1.38 23.53 -8.59
C LEU A 227 -0.48 22.78 -7.60
N LEU A 228 -0.99 21.72 -6.98
CA LEU A 228 -0.21 20.88 -6.07
C LEU A 228 0.97 20.24 -6.79
N ALA A 229 0.74 19.64 -7.96
CA ALA A 229 1.80 19.05 -8.77
C ALA A 229 2.88 20.07 -9.16
N PHE A 230 2.47 21.29 -9.54
CA PHE A 230 3.39 22.39 -9.84
C PHE A 230 4.22 22.79 -8.62
N VAL A 231 3.60 22.96 -7.44
CA VAL A 231 4.30 23.29 -6.20
C VAL A 231 5.31 22.20 -5.84
N CYS A 232 4.92 20.92 -5.92
CA CYS A 232 5.82 19.80 -5.67
C CYS A 232 7.01 19.81 -6.64
N ALA A 233 6.77 20.01 -7.94
CA ALA A 233 7.82 20.07 -8.96
C ALA A 233 8.80 21.23 -8.74
N VAL A 234 8.32 22.40 -8.34
CA VAL A 234 9.17 23.59 -8.11
C VAL A 234 9.91 23.54 -6.77
N SER A 235 9.35 22.88 -5.76
CA SER A 235 9.94 22.80 -4.41
C SER A 235 11.23 21.96 -4.31
N ASN A 236 11.81 21.52 -5.42
CA ASN A 236 12.91 20.55 -5.46
C ASN A 236 12.62 19.34 -4.56
N TRP A 237 11.37 18.87 -4.58
CA TRP A 237 11.04 17.57 -4.01
C TRP A 237 12.00 16.55 -4.64
N PRO A 238 12.65 15.67 -3.83
CA PRO A 238 13.89 14.97 -4.17
C PRO A 238 13.96 14.62 -5.64
N VAL A 239 14.96 15.20 -6.32
CA VAL A 239 15.13 15.25 -7.77
C VAL A 239 14.83 13.88 -8.39
N GLU A 240 13.58 13.72 -8.80
CA GLU A 240 13.13 12.61 -9.62
C GLU A 240 13.83 12.80 -10.97
N GLN A 241 14.88 12.02 -11.24
CA GLN A 241 15.50 11.95 -12.57
C GLN A 241 14.41 11.50 -13.54
N TRP A 242 13.88 12.37 -14.40
CA TRP A 242 12.86 11.99 -15.36
C TRP A 242 13.39 10.85 -16.21
N ASP A 243 12.84 9.66 -16.00
CA ASP A 243 13.29 8.50 -16.75
C ASP A 243 12.89 8.66 -18.22
N SER A 244 13.69 8.03 -19.07
CA SER A 244 13.34 7.86 -20.47
C SER A 244 11.96 7.20 -20.58
N PHE A 245 11.10 7.76 -21.43
CA PHE A 245 9.71 7.31 -21.57
C PHE A 245 9.67 5.84 -22.02
N ASP A 246 9.51 4.92 -21.07
CA ASP A 246 9.38 3.50 -21.40
C ASP A 246 8.02 3.22 -22.04
N VAL A 247 8.04 3.08 -23.37
CA VAL A 247 6.88 2.78 -24.22
C VAL A 247 6.20 1.47 -23.80
N SER A 248 6.94 0.52 -23.22
CA SER A 248 6.38 -0.76 -22.78
C SER A 248 5.37 -0.60 -21.63
N SER A 249 5.56 0.41 -20.79
CA SER A 249 4.68 0.74 -19.66
C SER A 249 3.48 1.60 -20.04
N LEU A 250 3.43 2.15 -21.26
CA LEU A 250 2.41 3.11 -21.70
C LEU A 250 0.97 2.58 -21.58
N PRO A 251 0.63 1.32 -21.98
CA PRO A 251 -0.72 0.81 -21.84
C PRO A 251 -1.19 0.76 -20.38
N LEU A 252 -0.28 0.40 -19.47
CA LEU A 252 -0.58 0.29 -18.05
C LEU A 252 -0.71 1.67 -17.38
N ARG A 253 0.18 2.63 -17.73
CA ARG A 253 0.07 4.04 -17.30
C ARG A 253 -1.25 4.65 -17.76
N THR A 254 -1.64 4.39 -19.02
CA THR A 254 -2.90 4.85 -19.60
C THR A 254 -4.10 4.25 -18.87
N LEU A 255 -4.11 2.92 -18.67
CA LEU A 255 -5.17 2.24 -17.92
C LEU A 255 -5.29 2.79 -16.50
N ASN A 256 -4.16 3.01 -15.81
CA ASN A 256 -4.14 3.62 -14.49
C ASN A 256 -4.76 5.02 -14.51
N ALA A 257 -4.25 5.92 -15.36
CA ALA A 257 -4.68 7.31 -15.41
C ALA A 257 -6.18 7.44 -15.71
N PHE A 258 -6.71 6.69 -16.68
CA PHE A 258 -8.14 6.72 -17.00
C PHE A 258 -9.01 6.03 -15.93
N SER A 259 -8.52 4.98 -15.29
CA SER A 259 -9.23 4.36 -14.15
C SER A 259 -9.29 5.30 -12.95
N THR A 260 -8.21 6.01 -12.65
CA THR A 260 -8.17 7.05 -11.61
C THR A 260 -9.11 8.19 -11.94
N ALA A 261 -9.10 8.69 -13.19
CA ALA A 261 -10.03 9.71 -13.66
C ALA A 261 -11.49 9.27 -13.46
N GLY A 262 -11.82 8.02 -13.83
CA GLY A 262 -13.13 7.44 -13.57
C GLY A 262 -13.48 7.41 -12.08
N ALA A 263 -12.55 6.99 -11.22
CA ALA A 263 -12.75 6.97 -9.77
C ALA A 263 -13.00 8.38 -9.20
N PHE A 264 -12.22 9.38 -9.62
CA PHE A 264 -12.40 10.78 -9.18
C PHE A 264 -13.71 11.39 -9.68
N LEU A 265 -14.04 11.23 -10.96
CA LEU A 265 -15.25 11.83 -11.52
C LEU A 265 -16.52 11.15 -11.00
N ILE A 266 -16.45 9.87 -10.62
CA ILE A 266 -17.62 9.09 -10.17
C ILE A 266 -17.80 9.12 -8.66
N GLY A 267 -16.74 8.90 -7.88
CA GLY A 267 -16.81 8.80 -6.42
C GLY A 267 -15.83 9.72 -5.69
N GLY A 268 -15.16 10.65 -6.37
CA GLY A 268 -14.28 11.65 -5.74
C GLY A 268 -12.95 11.11 -5.20
N SER A 269 -12.83 9.85 -4.82
CA SER A 269 -11.54 9.31 -4.37
C SER A 269 -11.32 7.89 -4.87
N ILE A 270 -10.06 7.47 -4.88
CA ILE A 270 -9.64 6.12 -5.25
C ILE A 270 -10.02 5.12 -4.14
N LEU A 271 -9.96 5.54 -2.87
CA LEU A 271 -10.13 4.62 -1.73
C LEU A 271 -11.45 4.81 -0.98
N PHE A 272 -12.07 5.99 -1.08
CA PHE A 272 -13.25 6.33 -0.30
C PHE A 272 -14.34 6.93 -1.21
N PRO A 273 -15.53 6.33 -1.32
CA PRO A 273 -16.58 6.86 -2.17
C PRO A 273 -17.18 8.12 -1.50
N LEU A 274 -16.77 9.29 -2.00
CA LEU A 274 -17.36 10.60 -1.71
C LEU A 274 -18.67 10.72 -2.49
N ASP A 275 -19.70 10.01 -2.06
CA ASP A 275 -20.98 10.12 -2.73
C ASP A 275 -21.59 11.51 -2.56
N MET A 276 -21.80 12.18 -3.68
CA MET A 276 -22.70 13.31 -3.83
C MET A 276 -24.05 12.76 -4.26
N GLN A 277 -24.94 12.48 -3.32
CA GLN A 277 -26.35 12.34 -3.65
C GLN A 277 -27.17 13.44 -2.97
N PRO A 278 -27.40 14.55 -3.69
CA PRO A 278 -28.36 15.57 -3.31
C PRO A 278 -29.71 15.23 -3.93
N GLY A 279 -30.73 15.07 -3.08
CA GLY A 279 -32.08 14.80 -3.56
C GLY A 279 -33.07 14.75 -2.41
N SER A 280 -33.42 15.93 -1.88
CA SER A 280 -34.69 16.25 -1.19
C SER A 280 -35.13 15.40 0.01
N GLN A 281 -34.29 14.55 0.60
CA GLN A 281 -34.76 13.66 1.66
C GLN A 281 -34.44 14.22 3.04
N LEU A 282 -35.50 14.43 3.83
CA LEU A 282 -35.41 14.86 5.22
C LEU A 282 -34.46 13.94 6.01
N PRO A 283 -33.67 14.50 6.95
CA PRO A 283 -32.90 13.73 7.91
C PRO A 283 -33.80 12.68 8.60
N GLY A 284 -33.58 11.40 8.30
CA GLY A 284 -34.36 10.29 8.86
C GLY A 284 -34.92 9.28 7.84
N SER A 285 -34.80 9.52 6.53
CA SER A 285 -35.21 8.53 5.52
C SER A 285 -34.27 7.30 5.54
N GLY A 286 -34.83 6.09 5.37
CA GLY A 286 -34.06 4.83 5.34
C GLY A 286 -33.03 4.70 4.20
N PHE A 287 -32.95 5.70 3.33
CA PHE A 287 -32.06 5.71 2.17
C PHE A 287 -30.59 5.98 2.56
N ALA A 288 -30.32 6.88 3.52
CA ALA A 288 -28.97 7.17 3.98
C ALA A 288 -28.28 5.94 4.61
N ALA A 289 -29.05 5.16 5.39
CA ALA A 289 -28.59 3.89 5.96
C ALA A 289 -28.21 2.88 4.87
N THR A 290 -29.01 2.82 3.79
CA THR A 290 -28.74 1.93 2.65
C THR A 290 -27.44 2.31 1.95
N GLN A 291 -27.14 3.60 1.84
CA GLN A 291 -25.92 4.10 1.19
C GLN A 291 -24.66 3.78 1.99
N CYS A 292 -24.66 4.01 3.31
CA CYS A 292 -23.54 3.64 4.18
C CYS A 292 -23.20 2.15 4.04
N VAL A 293 -24.22 1.28 4.09
CA VAL A 293 -24.06 -0.17 3.92
C VAL A 293 -23.46 -0.50 2.55
N ARG A 294 -23.90 0.17 1.48
CA ARG A 294 -23.33 -0.04 0.15
C ARG A 294 -21.85 0.36 0.09
N SER A 295 -21.47 1.53 0.63
CA SER A 295 -20.08 2.01 0.68
C SER A 295 -19.18 1.05 1.46
N VAL A 296 -19.65 0.57 2.61
CA VAL A 296 -18.97 -0.47 3.40
C VAL A 296 -18.82 -1.76 2.60
N THR A 297 -19.87 -2.21 1.91
CA THR A 297 -19.83 -3.42 1.08
C THR A 297 -18.81 -3.28 -0.05
N THR A 298 -18.72 -2.11 -0.69
CA THR A 298 -17.69 -1.87 -1.72
C THR A 298 -16.28 -1.87 -1.17
N ILE A 299 -16.06 -1.36 0.05
CA ILE A 299 -14.74 -1.39 0.69
C ILE A 299 -14.36 -2.82 1.08
N LEU A 300 -15.30 -3.61 1.60
CA LEU A 300 -15.09 -5.04 1.87
C LEU A 300 -14.73 -5.81 0.60
N ALA A 301 -15.43 -5.54 -0.51
CA ALA A 301 -15.11 -6.16 -1.80
C ALA A 301 -13.73 -5.72 -2.31
N MET A 302 -13.41 -4.42 -2.20
CA MET A 302 -12.14 -3.85 -2.67
C MET A 302 -10.97 -4.45 -1.88
N MET A 303 -11.10 -4.52 -0.55
CA MET A 303 -10.10 -5.14 0.33
C MET A 303 -9.88 -6.61 -0.02
N ALA A 304 -10.93 -7.37 -0.29
CA ALA A 304 -10.77 -8.79 -0.62
C ALA A 304 -10.17 -8.99 -2.03
N ILE A 305 -10.49 -8.15 -3.03
CA ILE A 305 -9.83 -8.20 -4.35
C ILE A 305 -8.35 -7.80 -4.23
N THR A 306 -8.05 -6.70 -3.55
CA THR A 306 -6.67 -6.22 -3.39
C THR A 306 -5.86 -7.20 -2.55
N GLY A 307 -6.46 -7.78 -1.52
CA GLY A 307 -5.94 -8.89 -0.74
C GLY A 307 -5.57 -10.08 -1.60
N CYS A 308 -6.52 -10.61 -2.38
CA CYS A 308 -6.24 -11.71 -3.31
C CYS A 308 -5.11 -11.37 -4.28
N SER A 309 -5.18 -10.21 -4.95
CA SER A 309 -4.16 -9.81 -5.93
C SER A 309 -2.77 -9.70 -5.32
N THR A 310 -2.65 -9.08 -4.14
CA THR A 310 -1.36 -8.80 -3.51
C THR A 310 -0.77 -9.99 -2.77
N VAL A 311 -1.60 -10.95 -2.35
CA VAL A 311 -1.11 -12.23 -1.84
C VAL A 311 -0.53 -13.08 -2.97
N LEU A 312 -1.00 -12.88 -4.20
CA LEU A 312 -0.51 -13.55 -5.41
C LEU A 312 0.68 -12.85 -6.07
N SER A 313 0.99 -11.61 -5.71
CA SER A 313 2.15 -10.87 -6.23
C SER A 313 3.48 -11.34 -5.63
N LEU A 314 4.58 -11.09 -6.35
CA LEU A 314 5.94 -11.38 -5.88
C LEU A 314 6.24 -10.69 -4.53
N ARG A 315 5.91 -9.40 -4.44
CA ARG A 315 5.97 -8.65 -3.19
C ARG A 315 4.68 -8.87 -2.39
N ARG A 316 4.58 -10.06 -1.81
CA ARG A 316 3.40 -10.53 -1.06
C ARG A 316 3.02 -9.58 0.07
N SER A 317 1.73 -9.29 0.18
CA SER A 317 1.13 -8.67 1.36
C SER A 317 0.67 -9.73 2.37
N TYR A 318 0.82 -9.46 3.66
CA TYR A 318 0.37 -10.36 4.73
C TYR A 318 -0.51 -9.61 5.73
N ILE A 319 -1.69 -10.16 6.02
CA ILE A 319 -2.60 -9.62 7.04
C ILE A 319 -2.73 -10.62 8.20
N SER A 320 -2.58 -10.17 9.43
CA SER A 320 -2.81 -11.02 10.60
C SER A 320 -4.30 -11.19 10.93
N TRP A 321 -4.65 -12.28 11.63
CA TRP A 321 -6.02 -12.49 12.14
C TRP A 321 -6.49 -11.34 13.04
N TYR A 322 -5.58 -10.72 13.78
CA TYR A 322 -5.90 -9.56 14.61
C TYR A 322 -6.27 -8.34 13.77
N GLN A 323 -5.48 -8.00 12.74
CA GLN A 323 -5.79 -6.89 11.84
C GLN A 323 -7.16 -7.09 11.19
N LEU A 324 -7.42 -8.30 10.71
CA LEU A 324 -8.71 -8.65 10.12
C LEU A 324 -9.86 -8.49 11.13
N SER A 325 -9.68 -8.94 12.38
CA SER A 325 -10.67 -8.79 13.45
C SER A 325 -10.94 -7.32 13.78
N CYS A 326 -9.90 -6.51 13.94
CA CYS A 326 -10.03 -5.06 14.17
C CYS A 326 -10.73 -4.36 13.00
N PHE A 327 -10.44 -4.76 11.77
CA PHE A 327 -11.10 -4.21 10.59
C PHE A 327 -12.59 -4.58 10.54
N LEU A 328 -12.95 -5.85 10.73
CA LEU A 328 -14.36 -6.25 10.78
C LEU A 328 -15.10 -5.55 11.92
N PHE A 329 -14.46 -5.38 13.08
CA PHE A 329 -15.02 -4.64 14.20
C PHE A 329 -15.21 -3.15 13.87
N ALA A 330 -14.24 -2.50 13.20
CA ALA A 330 -14.36 -1.14 12.70
C ALA A 330 -15.54 -1.00 11.72
N ILE A 331 -15.71 -1.96 10.80
CA ILE A 331 -16.82 -1.98 9.86
C ILE A 331 -18.17 -2.09 10.59
N ILE A 332 -18.29 -2.96 11.61
CA ILE A 332 -19.48 -3.06 12.45
C ILE A 332 -19.76 -1.73 13.16
N CYS A 333 -18.73 -1.03 13.65
CA CYS A 333 -18.91 0.29 14.27
C CYS A 333 -19.45 1.33 13.28
N VAL A 334 -19.04 1.28 12.01
CA VAL A 334 -19.47 2.21 10.96
C VAL A 334 -20.91 1.95 10.53
N CYS A 335 -21.28 0.72 10.19
CA CYS A 335 -22.61 0.42 9.61
C CYS A 335 -23.60 -0.23 10.58
N GLY A 336 -23.22 -0.55 11.81
CA GLY A 336 -24.04 -1.35 12.75
C GLY A 336 -25.42 -0.76 13.02
N LYS A 337 -25.48 0.56 13.25
CA LYS A 337 -26.75 1.29 13.44
C LYS A 337 -27.64 1.22 12.20
N ASP A 338 -27.05 1.39 11.02
CA ASP A 338 -27.76 1.41 9.75
C ASP A 338 -28.30 0.03 9.36
N VAL A 339 -27.49 -1.01 9.55
CA VAL A 339 -27.89 -2.42 9.36
C VAL A 339 -29.00 -2.80 10.34
N TYR A 340 -28.86 -2.46 11.62
CA TYR A 340 -29.89 -2.72 12.63
C TYR A 340 -31.21 -2.05 12.27
N ASN A 341 -31.18 -0.77 11.89
CA ASN A 341 -32.36 -0.04 11.49
C ASN A 341 -33.02 -0.62 10.23
N ALA A 342 -32.22 -0.99 9.22
CA ALA A 342 -32.73 -1.58 7.98
C ALA A 342 -33.42 -2.92 8.23
N ILE A 343 -32.79 -3.83 8.99
CA ILE A 343 -33.32 -5.16 9.27
C ILE A 343 -34.53 -5.09 10.21
N TRP A 344 -34.38 -4.39 11.34
CA TRP A 344 -35.39 -4.41 12.41
C TRP A 344 -36.65 -3.65 12.02
N LYS A 345 -36.54 -2.44 11.45
CA LYS A 345 -37.72 -1.65 11.05
C LYS A 345 -38.49 -2.33 9.91
N GLN A 346 -37.78 -3.03 9.01
CA GLN A 346 -38.43 -3.77 7.92
C GLN A 346 -39.17 -5.02 8.44
N ALA A 347 -38.66 -5.68 9.48
CA ALA A 347 -39.34 -6.79 10.13
C ALA A 347 -40.62 -6.34 10.86
N VAL A 348 -40.56 -5.23 11.60
CA VAL A 348 -41.72 -4.67 12.33
C VAL A 348 -42.85 -4.28 11.36
N HIS A 349 -42.55 -3.53 10.29
CA HIS A 349 -43.57 -3.16 9.30
C HIS A 349 -44.17 -4.34 8.53
N ARG A 350 -43.43 -5.44 8.38
CA ARG A 350 -43.95 -6.65 7.72
C ARG A 350 -44.97 -7.39 8.59
N ASN A 351 -44.83 -7.31 9.92
CA ASN A 351 -45.78 -7.93 10.85
C ASN A 351 -47.05 -7.09 11.02
N ASP A 352 -46.95 -5.75 11.01
CA ASP A 352 -48.13 -4.88 11.13
C ASP A 352 -49.05 -4.94 9.90
N ALA A 353 -48.50 -5.15 8.70
CA ALA A 353 -49.29 -5.27 7.46
C ALA A 353 -50.13 -6.56 7.36
N ARG A 354 -49.97 -7.53 8.29
CA ARG A 354 -50.76 -8.77 8.32
C ARG A 354 -51.78 -8.83 9.47
N GLY A 355 -51.83 -7.83 10.34
CA GLY A 355 -52.59 -7.89 11.60
C GLY A 355 -53.77 -6.92 11.73
N SER A 356 -53.93 -5.92 10.87
CA SER A 356 -55.11 -5.05 10.92
C SER A 356 -56.25 -5.68 10.10
N TYR A 357 -56.92 -6.67 10.68
CA TYR A 357 -58.32 -6.90 10.35
C TYR A 357 -59.06 -5.66 10.85
N ASP A 358 -59.42 -4.76 9.94
CA ASP A 358 -60.41 -3.73 10.22
C ASP A 358 -61.66 -4.45 10.75
N LEU A 359 -61.88 -4.36 12.06
CA LEU A 359 -63.17 -4.63 12.66
C LEU A 359 -64.13 -3.61 12.03
N VAL A 360 -64.83 -4.06 11.00
CA VAL A 360 -65.97 -3.35 10.41
C VAL A 360 -66.97 -3.09 11.53
N SER A 361 -66.88 -1.89 12.11
CA SER A 361 -67.93 -1.33 12.94
C SER A 361 -69.14 -1.13 12.03
N ARG A 362 -70.01 -2.14 11.97
CA ARG A 362 -71.36 -2.03 11.43
C ARG A 362 -72.10 -0.92 12.19
N SER A 363 -72.22 0.25 11.56
CA SER A 363 -73.24 1.23 11.89
C SER A 363 -74.40 1.06 10.91
N PRO A 364 -75.64 0.77 11.35
CA PRO A 364 -76.79 0.71 10.46
C PRO A 364 -77.48 2.07 10.33
N ARG A 365 -77.71 2.47 9.06
CA ARG A 365 -78.76 3.36 8.55
C ARG A 365 -78.75 4.83 8.98
N ALA A 366 -78.61 5.71 7.99
CA ALA A 366 -79.72 6.51 7.46
C ALA A 366 -79.42 7.01 6.03
N GLN A 367 -80.42 6.88 5.16
CA GLN A 367 -80.46 7.28 3.75
C GLN A 367 -80.56 8.81 3.57
N LEU A 368 -80.03 9.31 2.45
CA LEU A 368 -80.64 10.16 1.40
C LEU A 368 -79.48 10.84 0.64
N ASP A 369 -79.15 10.45 -0.59
CA ASP A 369 -79.76 10.77 -1.89
C ASP A 369 -78.91 11.81 -2.65
N ASP A 370 -78.63 11.45 -3.90
CA ASP A 370 -78.22 12.24 -5.07
C ASP A 370 -76.88 13.01 -5.08
N ALA A 371 -75.92 12.49 -5.86
CA ALA A 371 -75.54 13.08 -7.16
C ALA A 371 -74.15 12.61 -7.66
N GLU A 372 -74.11 12.29 -8.94
CA GLU A 372 -72.96 12.17 -9.85
C GLU A 372 -71.90 11.07 -9.61
N GLU A 373 -72.18 9.98 -10.31
CA GLU A 373 -71.30 8.90 -10.75
C GLU A 373 -70.08 9.41 -11.57
N CYS A 374 -69.08 9.99 -10.91
CA CYS A 374 -67.74 10.12 -11.50
C CYS A 374 -66.97 8.82 -11.27
N ARG A 375 -66.95 7.95 -12.28
CA ARG A 375 -66.12 6.73 -12.36
C ARG A 375 -64.65 7.06 -12.11
N THR A 376 -64.23 7.12 -10.86
CA THR A 376 -62.85 6.91 -10.44
C THR A 376 -62.54 5.43 -10.64
N ARG A 377 -62.11 5.12 -11.86
CA ARG A 377 -61.36 3.89 -12.17
C ARG A 377 -60.26 3.81 -11.11
N SER A 378 -60.48 2.96 -10.10
CA SER A 378 -59.46 2.49 -9.18
C SER A 378 -58.33 1.98 -10.06
N GLN A 379 -57.30 2.82 -10.24
CA GLN A 379 -56.00 2.39 -10.70
C GLN A 379 -55.57 1.37 -9.64
N ARG A 380 -55.84 0.09 -9.95
CA ARG A 380 -54.99 -1.01 -9.50
C ARG A 380 -53.59 -0.61 -9.94
N THR A 381 -52.90 0.09 -9.05
CA THR A 381 -51.47 0.27 -9.09
C THR A 381 -50.92 -1.15 -9.09
N LEU A 382 -50.59 -1.63 -10.30
CA LEU A 382 -49.82 -2.84 -10.51
C LEU A 382 -48.58 -2.67 -9.65
N ARG A 383 -48.59 -3.28 -8.47
CA ARG A 383 -47.41 -3.43 -7.61
C ARG A 383 -46.32 -4.02 -8.51
N PRO A 384 -45.26 -3.26 -8.85
CA PRO A 384 -44.21 -3.80 -9.67
C PRO A 384 -43.48 -4.85 -8.83
N ARG A 385 -43.70 -6.11 -9.20
CA ARG A 385 -42.73 -7.22 -9.23
C ARG A 385 -41.50 -7.03 -8.30
N SER A 386 -41.68 -7.23 -6.99
CA SER A 386 -40.59 -7.27 -6.00
C SER A 386 -39.71 -8.54 -6.10
N GLN A 387 -40.04 -9.48 -6.99
CA GLN A 387 -39.32 -10.75 -7.13
C GLN A 387 -37.91 -10.62 -7.74
N GLY A 388 -37.59 -9.53 -8.46
CA GLY A 388 -36.29 -9.37 -9.13
C GLY A 388 -35.11 -8.97 -8.23
N HIS A 389 -35.36 -8.24 -7.13
CA HIS A 389 -34.28 -7.73 -6.28
C HIS A 389 -33.65 -8.79 -5.38
N GLY A 390 -34.39 -9.84 -5.01
CA GLY A 390 -33.89 -10.91 -4.13
C GLY A 390 -32.75 -11.72 -4.76
N LEU A 391 -32.89 -12.08 -6.05
CA LEU A 391 -31.89 -12.90 -6.75
C LEU A 391 -30.57 -12.16 -6.96
N ARG A 392 -30.61 -10.89 -7.39
CA ARG A 392 -29.40 -10.07 -7.58
C ARG A 392 -28.64 -9.85 -6.29
N SER A 393 -29.35 -9.57 -5.19
CA SER A 393 -28.73 -9.41 -3.87
C SER A 393 -28.04 -10.69 -3.41
N SER A 394 -28.69 -11.84 -3.61
CA SER A 394 -28.13 -13.15 -3.23
C SER A 394 -26.84 -13.47 -4.00
N LEU A 395 -26.79 -13.17 -5.30
CA LEU A 395 -25.59 -13.38 -6.12
C LEU A 395 -24.41 -12.50 -5.68
N VAL A 396 -24.65 -11.22 -5.35
CA VAL A 396 -23.60 -10.32 -4.86
C VAL A 396 -23.06 -10.80 -3.51
N SER A 397 -23.92 -11.22 -2.60
CA SER A 397 -23.50 -11.80 -1.32
C SER A 397 -22.70 -13.09 -1.51
N LEU A 398 -23.11 -13.98 -2.43
CA LEU A 398 -22.39 -15.20 -2.74
C LEU A 398 -20.99 -14.89 -3.33
N ALA A 399 -20.92 -13.95 -4.27
CA ALA A 399 -19.65 -13.51 -4.86
C ALA A 399 -18.70 -12.92 -3.80
N LEU A 400 -19.24 -12.12 -2.87
CA LEU A 400 -18.46 -11.56 -1.77
C LEU A 400 -17.95 -12.64 -0.82
N ILE A 401 -18.79 -13.63 -0.47
CA ILE A 401 -18.38 -14.78 0.36
C ILE A 401 -17.26 -15.55 -0.35
N MET A 402 -17.43 -15.90 -1.63
CA MET A 402 -16.41 -16.61 -2.40
C MET A 402 -15.09 -15.84 -2.43
N LEU A 403 -15.14 -14.53 -2.68
CA LEU A 403 -13.96 -13.68 -2.70
C LEU A 403 -13.25 -13.62 -1.34
N TRP A 404 -13.99 -13.48 -0.23
CA TRP A 404 -13.41 -13.50 1.11
C TRP A 404 -12.86 -14.87 1.49
N THR A 405 -13.52 -15.95 1.11
CA THR A 405 -12.98 -17.31 1.32
C THR A 405 -11.69 -17.53 0.55
N ALA A 406 -11.61 -17.04 -0.69
CA ALA A 406 -10.37 -17.08 -1.47
C ALA A 406 -9.27 -16.24 -0.82
N PHE A 407 -9.59 -15.01 -0.40
CA PHE A 407 -8.63 -14.14 0.29
C PHE A 407 -8.09 -14.77 1.58
N ILE A 408 -8.97 -15.27 2.46
CA ILE A 408 -8.57 -15.93 3.71
C ILE A 408 -7.73 -17.18 3.41
N SER A 409 -8.16 -18.00 2.44
CA SER A 409 -7.43 -19.20 2.03
C SER A 409 -6.04 -18.87 1.49
N PHE A 410 -5.88 -17.81 0.68
CA PHE A 410 -4.58 -17.41 0.17
C PHE A 410 -3.71 -16.74 1.23
N ASN A 411 -4.27 -15.84 2.04
CA ASN A 411 -3.53 -15.07 3.03
C ASN A 411 -2.98 -15.96 4.15
N PHE A 412 -3.80 -16.87 4.67
CA PHE A 412 -3.44 -17.77 5.76
C PHE A 412 -3.04 -19.18 5.30
N GLY A 413 -3.23 -19.49 4.02
CA GLY A 413 -2.73 -20.72 3.43
C GLY A 413 -1.21 -20.74 3.46
N GLN A 414 -0.65 -21.79 4.04
CA GLN A 414 0.78 -22.03 4.02
C GLN A 414 1.18 -22.42 2.60
N ARG A 415 1.76 -21.47 1.85
CA ARG A 415 2.48 -21.79 0.62
C ARG A 415 3.85 -22.25 1.01
N GLN A 416 4.11 -23.54 0.81
CA GLN A 416 5.46 -24.06 0.85
C GLN A 416 6.15 -23.57 -0.43
N TYR A 417 6.95 -22.52 -0.29
CA TYR A 417 8.00 -22.28 -1.27
C TYR A 417 9.11 -23.27 -0.97
N PRO A 418 9.73 -23.88 -1.99
CA PRO A 418 10.84 -24.78 -1.77
C PRO A 418 11.92 -24.02 -1.00
N ARG A 419 12.08 -24.37 0.28
CA ARG A 419 13.16 -23.86 1.12
C ARG A 419 14.42 -24.51 0.60
N MET A 420 15.35 -23.69 0.14
CA MET A 420 16.62 -24.22 -0.33
C MET A 420 17.46 -24.63 0.88
N GLU A 421 17.92 -25.86 0.88
CA GLU A 421 18.95 -26.30 1.80
C GLU A 421 20.29 -25.71 1.34
N PRO A 422 20.97 -24.90 2.16
CA PRO A 422 22.28 -24.37 1.80
C PRO A 422 23.30 -25.50 1.70
N HIS A 423 24.19 -25.40 0.71
CA HIS A 423 25.43 -26.16 0.68
C HIS A 423 26.38 -25.56 1.72
N LEU A 424 26.70 -26.32 2.77
CA LEU A 424 27.55 -25.86 3.88
C LEU A 424 28.85 -26.68 3.90
N ASP A 425 30.00 -26.01 3.97
CA ASP A 425 31.27 -26.67 4.29
C ASP A 425 31.34 -26.95 5.80
N LEU A 426 30.83 -28.12 6.18
CA LEU A 426 30.84 -28.60 7.56
C LEU A 426 32.18 -29.23 7.97
N GLN A 427 33.15 -29.34 7.06
CA GLN A 427 34.47 -29.91 7.34
C GLN A 427 35.49 -28.84 7.76
N TYR A 428 35.17 -27.56 7.52
CA TYR A 428 36.03 -26.45 7.88
C TYR A 428 36.13 -26.24 9.40
N GLU A 429 37.36 -26.12 9.91
CA GLU A 429 37.66 -25.72 11.28
C GLU A 429 38.04 -24.24 11.33
N SER A 430 37.22 -23.42 11.99
CA SER A 430 37.43 -21.98 12.10
C SER A 430 38.51 -21.60 13.11
N ILE A 431 39.22 -20.49 12.87
CA ILE A 431 40.27 -19.98 13.79
C ILE A 431 39.68 -19.37 15.06
N GLY A 432 38.46 -18.86 15.00
CA GLY A 432 37.77 -18.25 16.13
C GLY A 432 36.27 -18.20 15.92
N PRO A 433 35.48 -17.97 16.99
CA PRO A 433 34.03 -18.05 16.92
C PRO A 433 33.37 -16.85 16.20
N LEU A 434 33.99 -15.67 16.28
CA LEU A 434 33.38 -14.43 15.79
C LEU A 434 34.43 -13.37 15.45
N GLU A 435 34.30 -12.79 14.26
CA GLU A 435 35.11 -11.66 13.79
C GLU A 435 34.19 -10.51 13.30
N VAL A 436 34.62 -9.27 13.51
CA VAL A 436 34.04 -8.08 12.89
C VAL A 436 35.07 -7.49 11.94
N VAL A 437 34.70 -7.41 10.67
CA VAL A 437 35.52 -6.83 9.59
C VAL A 437 34.97 -5.45 9.25
N ILE A 438 35.78 -4.43 9.49
CA ILE A 438 35.40 -3.03 9.27
C ILE A 438 36.20 -2.47 8.09
N SER A 439 35.49 -2.00 7.06
CA SER A 439 36.10 -1.20 5.99
C SER A 439 36.14 0.27 6.41
N MET A 440 37.34 0.82 6.58
CA MET A 440 37.59 2.21 7.00
C MET A 440 38.36 2.96 5.90
N TYR A 441 37.93 4.18 5.58
CA TYR A 441 38.66 5.08 4.69
C TYR A 441 39.09 6.34 5.45
N LYS A 442 38.23 7.37 5.49
CA LYS A 442 38.52 8.68 6.09
C LYS A 442 37.65 9.01 7.29
N GLU A 443 36.93 8.02 7.81
CA GLU A 443 36.20 8.15 9.06
C GLU A 443 37.16 8.49 10.20
N ARG A 444 36.67 9.22 11.20
CA ARG A 444 37.49 9.57 12.37
C ARG A 444 37.67 8.33 13.24
N ALA A 445 38.89 8.09 13.71
CA ALA A 445 39.19 6.95 14.58
C ALA A 445 38.31 6.91 15.84
N GLU A 446 37.99 8.07 16.41
CA GLU A 446 37.06 8.19 17.55
C GLU A 446 35.66 7.63 17.25
N ASP A 447 35.14 7.87 16.04
CA ASP A 447 33.82 7.37 15.62
C ASP A 447 33.85 5.84 15.45
N VAL A 448 34.96 5.32 14.92
CA VAL A 448 35.19 3.87 14.77
C VAL A 448 35.38 3.19 16.14
N ALA A 449 36.10 3.82 17.06
CA ALA A 449 36.24 3.35 18.43
C ALA A 449 34.88 3.29 19.14
N ALA A 450 34.03 4.31 18.94
CA ALA A 450 32.68 4.33 19.48
C ALA A 450 31.78 3.24 18.89
N LEU A 451 31.91 2.95 17.58
CA LEU A 451 31.26 1.81 16.92
C LEU A 451 31.69 0.49 17.58
N ILE A 452 32.99 0.25 17.71
CA ILE A 452 33.55 -0.96 18.30
C ILE A 452 33.07 -1.13 19.74
N ALA A 453 33.21 -0.09 20.58
CA ALA A 453 32.74 -0.12 21.96
C ALA A 453 31.24 -0.40 22.06
N LYS A 454 30.44 0.11 21.11
CA LYS A 454 29.00 -0.17 21.07
C LYS A 454 28.71 -1.62 20.72
N LEU A 455 29.45 -2.22 19.79
CA LEU A 455 29.35 -3.63 19.46
C LEU A 455 29.78 -4.49 20.65
N GLU A 456 30.96 -4.25 21.23
CA GLU A 456 31.49 -4.98 22.38
C GLU A 456 30.56 -4.91 23.62
N SER A 457 29.80 -3.82 23.77
CA SER A 457 28.79 -3.71 24.84
C SER A 457 27.64 -4.72 24.71
N MET A 458 27.47 -5.34 23.53
CA MET A 458 26.48 -6.40 23.32
C MET A 458 27.06 -7.73 23.80
N PRO A 459 26.38 -8.48 24.68
CA PRO A 459 26.93 -9.72 25.26
C PRO A 459 27.42 -10.73 24.23
N GLN A 460 26.71 -10.84 23.10
CA GLN A 460 27.02 -11.76 22.01
C GLN A 460 28.24 -11.36 21.16
N MET A 461 28.76 -10.14 21.34
CA MET A 461 29.89 -9.58 20.58
C MET A 461 31.12 -9.35 21.46
N SER A 462 31.01 -9.55 22.78
CA SER A 462 32.06 -9.23 23.76
C SER A 462 33.41 -9.92 23.52
N GLN A 463 33.43 -11.00 22.75
CA GLN A 463 34.62 -11.78 22.41
C GLN A 463 34.96 -11.70 20.91
N ALA A 464 34.33 -10.79 20.16
CA ALA A 464 34.56 -10.67 18.73
C ALA A 464 35.96 -10.10 18.44
N LEU A 465 36.68 -10.73 17.54
CA LEU A 465 37.94 -10.20 17.01
C LEU A 465 37.65 -9.06 16.05
N ILE A 466 38.36 -7.95 16.17
CA ILE A 466 38.12 -6.75 15.35
C ILE A 466 39.26 -6.56 14.36
N THR A 467 38.95 -6.67 13.08
CA THR A 467 39.87 -6.43 11.95
C THR A 467 39.42 -5.21 11.17
N ILE A 468 40.28 -4.19 11.11
CA ILE A 468 40.02 -2.98 10.32
C ILE A 468 40.86 -3.03 9.04
N TYR A 469 40.22 -2.88 7.89
CA TYR A 469 40.91 -2.59 6.63
C TYR A 469 40.92 -1.09 6.39
N LEU A 470 42.11 -0.49 6.40
CA LEU A 470 42.34 0.94 6.26
C LEU A 470 42.69 1.28 4.81
N LYS A 471 41.79 1.98 4.12
CA LYS A 471 41.94 2.38 2.71
C LYS A 471 42.60 3.74 2.51
N ASP A 472 42.81 4.52 3.56
CA ASP A 472 43.53 5.78 3.46
C ASP A 472 45.03 5.53 3.43
N SER A 473 45.67 5.79 2.28
CA SER A 473 47.10 5.63 2.08
C SER A 473 47.95 6.52 2.99
N GLU A 474 47.40 7.63 3.47
CA GLU A 474 48.11 8.61 4.30
C GLU A 474 48.01 8.32 5.80
N ALA A 475 47.00 7.55 6.23
CA ALA A 475 46.78 7.24 7.63
C ALA A 475 47.80 6.21 8.18
N ASP A 476 48.17 6.34 9.46
CA ASP A 476 49.07 5.40 10.16
C ASP A 476 48.27 4.27 10.80
N GLU A 477 48.49 3.04 10.33
CA GLU A 477 47.85 1.82 10.82
C GLU A 477 48.07 1.60 12.32
N ARG A 478 49.25 1.95 12.85
CA ARG A 478 49.57 1.77 14.28
C ARG A 478 48.78 2.73 15.13
N GLN A 479 48.64 3.98 14.69
CA GLN A 479 47.84 4.99 15.36
C GLN A 479 46.37 4.57 15.38
N ILE A 480 45.81 4.21 14.22
CA ILE A 480 44.42 3.74 14.13
C ILE A 480 44.18 2.53 15.04
N LYS A 481 45.11 1.57 15.06
CA LYS A 481 45.02 0.39 15.94
C LYS A 481 44.95 0.79 17.42
N GLN A 482 45.80 1.71 17.85
CA GLN A 482 45.84 2.19 19.24
C GLN A 482 44.58 2.96 19.62
N GLU A 483 44.10 3.85 18.76
CA GLU A 483 42.93 4.70 19.02
C GLU A 483 41.62 3.92 19.02
N THR A 484 41.51 2.89 18.17
CA THR A 484 40.30 2.06 18.04
C THR A 484 40.30 0.83 18.93
N ASN A 485 41.45 0.47 19.52
CA ASN A 485 41.67 -0.80 20.22
C ASN A 485 41.36 -2.05 19.36
N ALA A 486 41.52 -1.94 18.04
CA ALA A 486 41.32 -3.06 17.14
C ALA A 486 42.40 -4.15 17.31
N HIS A 487 42.02 -5.40 17.06
CA HIS A 487 42.95 -6.54 17.15
C HIS A 487 43.95 -6.49 16.00
N GLU A 488 43.48 -6.10 14.81
CA GLU A 488 44.28 -5.98 13.60
C GLU A 488 43.85 -4.77 12.77
N VAL A 489 44.83 -4.10 12.16
CA VAL A 489 44.61 -3.02 11.18
C VAL A 489 45.50 -3.34 9.98
N ILE A 490 44.90 -3.42 8.80
CA ILE A 490 45.56 -3.82 7.56
C ILE A 490 45.32 -2.73 6.50
N LYS A 491 46.39 -2.19 5.92
CA LYS A 491 46.25 -1.24 4.81
C LYS A 491 45.83 -1.93 3.53
N LEU A 492 44.90 -1.32 2.80
CA LEU A 492 44.55 -1.69 1.43
C LEU A 492 44.55 -0.47 0.51
N PRO A 493 44.76 -0.66 -0.80
CA PRO A 493 44.45 0.37 -1.78
C PRO A 493 42.98 0.81 -1.67
N ASN A 494 42.72 2.10 -1.94
CA ASN A 494 41.37 2.63 -2.01
C ASN A 494 40.68 2.24 -3.33
N VAL A 495 40.39 0.95 -3.47
CA VAL A 495 39.72 0.32 -4.63
C VAL A 495 38.42 -0.33 -4.15
N GLY A 496 37.32 -0.20 -4.91
CA GLY A 496 36.07 -0.93 -4.71
C GLY A 496 35.32 -0.73 -3.37
N ARG A 497 35.76 0.22 -2.54
CA ARG A 497 35.21 0.53 -1.21
C ARG A 497 35.03 -0.74 -0.37
N GLU A 498 33.95 -0.81 0.42
CA GLU A 498 33.65 -1.93 1.31
C GLU A 498 33.42 -3.26 0.58
N ALA A 499 32.86 -3.23 -0.63
CA ALA A 499 32.59 -4.46 -1.38
C ALA A 499 33.88 -5.22 -1.72
N GLU A 500 34.89 -4.49 -2.20
CA GLU A 500 36.22 -5.05 -2.43
C GLU A 500 36.88 -5.49 -1.13
N THR A 501 36.78 -4.71 -0.05
CA THR A 501 37.32 -5.11 1.27
C THR A 501 36.81 -6.48 1.70
N TYR A 502 35.50 -6.72 1.56
CA TYR A 502 34.88 -7.97 2.02
C TYR A 502 35.28 -9.15 1.14
N LEU A 503 35.29 -8.96 -0.18
CA LEU A 503 35.75 -9.99 -1.12
C LEU A 503 37.23 -10.32 -0.90
N ASN A 504 38.08 -9.29 -0.75
CA ASN A 504 39.49 -9.45 -0.42
C ASN A 504 39.69 -10.24 0.88
N HIS A 505 38.92 -9.93 1.93
CA HIS A 505 38.97 -10.67 3.18
C HIS A 505 38.59 -12.14 2.97
N ILE A 506 37.46 -12.42 2.29
CA ILE A 506 37.00 -13.78 2.00
C ILE A 506 38.04 -14.58 1.21
N VAL A 507 38.58 -14.00 0.13
CA VAL A 507 39.51 -14.69 -0.79
C VAL A 507 40.87 -14.93 -0.13
N ASN A 508 41.43 -13.91 0.53
CA ASN A 508 42.78 -13.99 1.10
C ASN A 508 42.82 -14.66 2.48
N ARG A 509 41.67 -14.76 3.18
CA ARG A 509 41.55 -15.51 4.44
C ARG A 509 40.73 -16.78 4.30
N TRP A 510 40.57 -17.31 3.09
CA TRP A 510 39.71 -18.47 2.81
C TRP A 510 39.88 -19.65 3.79
N ASP A 511 41.13 -19.97 4.15
CA ASP A 511 41.46 -21.09 5.05
C ASP A 511 41.55 -20.68 6.53
N SER A 512 41.31 -19.41 6.83
CA SER A 512 41.50 -18.78 8.13
C SER A 512 40.30 -17.91 8.57
N LEU A 513 39.11 -18.14 8.01
CA LEU A 513 37.88 -17.45 8.37
C LEU A 513 37.45 -17.79 9.81
N ALA A 514 36.87 -16.79 10.49
CA ALA A 514 36.13 -17.05 11.73
C ALA A 514 34.84 -17.83 11.44
N GLU A 515 34.29 -18.53 12.45
CA GLU A 515 33.04 -19.30 12.31
C GLU A 515 31.91 -18.40 11.78
N ARG A 516 31.85 -17.16 12.29
CA ARG A 516 30.97 -16.08 11.83
C ARG A 516 31.75 -14.79 11.66
N THR A 517 31.47 -14.08 10.58
CA THR A 517 32.05 -12.77 10.30
C THR A 517 30.94 -11.73 10.15
N VAL A 518 31.06 -10.61 10.85
CA VAL A 518 30.21 -9.43 10.72
C VAL A 518 30.94 -8.43 9.83
N PHE A 519 30.42 -8.18 8.63
CA PHE A 519 30.98 -7.20 7.70
C PHE A 519 30.30 -5.85 7.88
N LEU A 520 31.07 -4.80 8.14
CA LEU A 520 30.59 -3.44 8.40
C LEU A 520 31.45 -2.39 7.70
N GLN A 521 30.83 -1.24 7.41
CA GLN A 521 31.55 -0.02 7.10
C GLN A 521 31.83 0.73 8.41
N ALA A 522 32.94 1.47 8.46
CA ALA A 522 33.26 2.34 9.59
C ALA A 522 32.14 3.37 9.86
N GLY A 523 31.53 3.91 8.80
CA GLY A 523 30.31 4.71 8.89
C GLY A 523 29.03 3.87 8.80
N VAL A 524 28.59 3.26 9.91
CA VAL A 524 27.34 2.46 9.95
C VAL A 524 26.14 3.25 9.41
N HIS A 525 25.48 2.72 8.38
CA HIS A 525 24.28 3.33 7.81
C HIS A 525 23.04 3.15 8.69
N ASN A 526 22.37 4.26 9.01
CA ASN A 526 21.21 4.34 9.90
C ASN A 526 21.47 3.70 11.28
N PRO A 527 22.40 4.24 12.08
CA PRO A 527 22.77 3.65 13.37
C PRO A 527 21.59 3.50 14.33
N ARG A 528 20.58 4.39 14.24
CA ARG A 528 19.32 4.32 15.00
C ARG A 528 18.53 3.04 14.74
N GLU A 529 18.62 2.49 13.54
CA GLU A 529 17.95 1.27 13.12
C GLU A 529 18.85 0.05 13.31
N PHE A 530 20.13 0.20 12.97
CA PHE A 530 21.12 -0.88 12.97
C PHE A 530 21.29 -1.53 14.34
N TYR A 531 21.66 -0.79 15.38
CA TYR A 531 22.03 -1.41 16.66
C TYR A 531 20.85 -2.16 17.32
N PRO A 532 19.64 -1.58 17.42
CA PRO A 532 18.50 -2.31 17.99
C PRO A 532 18.10 -3.52 17.16
N PHE A 533 18.26 -3.47 15.84
CA PHE A 533 17.98 -4.60 14.96
C PHE A 533 19.03 -5.71 15.15
N PHE A 534 20.31 -5.36 15.14
CA PHE A 534 21.39 -6.31 15.38
C PHE A 534 21.22 -7.00 16.74
N GLU A 535 21.10 -6.24 17.82
CA GLU A 535 20.97 -6.76 19.19
C GLU A 535 19.75 -7.69 19.36
N ARG A 536 18.63 -7.35 18.70
CA ARG A 536 17.39 -8.12 18.82
C ARG A 536 17.43 -9.43 18.06
N TYR A 537 17.99 -9.44 16.85
CA TYR A 537 17.86 -10.54 15.91
C TYR A 537 19.10 -11.42 15.78
N PHE A 538 20.32 -10.87 15.95
CA PHE A 538 21.53 -11.67 15.83
C PHE A 538 21.62 -12.74 16.94
N ARG A 539 22.03 -13.95 16.57
CA ARG A 539 22.27 -15.08 17.47
C ARG A 539 23.63 -15.68 17.16
N ALA A 540 24.62 -15.38 17.99
CA ALA A 540 26.02 -15.78 17.78
C ALA A 540 26.24 -17.27 17.50
N ASN A 541 25.36 -18.17 17.97
CA ASN A 541 25.52 -19.62 17.81
C ASN A 541 24.57 -20.24 16.76
N GLN A 542 23.70 -19.44 16.13
CA GLN A 542 22.65 -19.96 15.23
C GLN A 542 22.63 -19.26 13.87
N THR A 543 22.91 -17.95 13.85
CA THR A 543 22.89 -17.13 12.65
C THR A 543 23.83 -17.72 11.60
N GLY A 544 23.27 -18.08 10.45
CA GLY A 544 24.02 -18.50 9.27
C GLY A 544 24.30 -17.32 8.37
N PHE A 545 23.25 -16.64 7.94
CA PHE A 545 23.34 -15.37 7.23
C PHE A 545 22.28 -14.40 7.72
N PHE A 546 22.68 -13.15 7.98
CA PHE A 546 21.79 -12.09 8.44
C PHE A 546 22.12 -10.77 7.75
N ASN A 547 21.24 -10.33 6.85
CA ASN A 547 21.32 -9.01 6.23
C ASN A 547 20.90 -7.92 7.23
N LEU A 548 21.83 -7.00 7.54
CA LEU A 548 21.61 -5.87 8.46
C LEU A 548 21.15 -4.61 7.71
N GLY A 549 21.01 -4.73 6.39
CA GLY A 549 20.40 -3.77 5.50
C GLY A 549 18.89 -3.70 5.60
N TRP A 550 18.28 -3.15 4.56
CA TRP A 550 16.83 -3.20 4.42
C TRP A 550 16.38 -4.61 4.01
N SER A 551 15.31 -5.08 4.64
CA SER A 551 14.72 -6.40 4.36
C SER A 551 13.59 -6.31 3.34
N GLY A 552 13.32 -7.44 2.68
CA GLY A 552 12.12 -7.64 1.87
C GLY A 552 12.12 -7.01 0.48
N ILE A 553 13.31 -6.76 -0.09
CA ILE A 553 13.44 -6.28 -1.47
C ILE A 553 13.69 -7.49 -2.37
N LEU A 554 12.72 -7.78 -3.23
CA LEU A 554 12.72 -8.91 -4.16
C LEU A 554 12.76 -8.41 -5.59
N CYS A 555 13.40 -9.19 -6.44
CA CYS A 555 13.37 -9.06 -7.89
C CYS A 555 13.35 -10.44 -8.54
N SER A 556 13.00 -10.49 -9.83
CA SER A 556 13.19 -11.70 -10.64
C SER A 556 14.66 -11.83 -11.01
N SER A 557 15.19 -13.05 -11.08
CA SER A 557 16.61 -13.30 -11.41
C SER A 557 17.00 -12.83 -12.82
N ASP A 558 16.04 -12.87 -13.76
CA ASP A 558 16.26 -12.51 -15.18
C ASP A 558 16.11 -11.01 -15.46
N ASP A 559 15.32 -10.31 -14.66
CA ASP A 559 15.01 -8.87 -14.79
C ASP A 559 15.10 -8.22 -13.40
N CYS A 560 16.30 -8.26 -12.83
CA CYS A 560 16.49 -7.86 -11.46
C CYS A 560 16.73 -6.36 -11.32
N GLY A 561 15.84 -5.66 -10.60
CA GLY A 561 16.05 -4.27 -10.26
C GLY A 561 15.37 -3.85 -8.97
N ASP A 562 15.69 -2.64 -8.52
CA ASP A 562 15.25 -2.13 -7.23
C ASP A 562 14.56 -0.77 -7.22
N LYS A 563 14.09 -0.39 -6.04
CA LYS A 563 13.34 0.84 -5.84
C LYS A 563 14.16 2.14 -5.93
N ARG A 564 15.47 2.03 -6.15
CA ARG A 564 16.44 3.13 -6.24
C ARG A 564 16.96 3.29 -7.66
N GLY A 565 16.40 2.56 -8.64
CA GLY A 565 16.78 2.63 -10.04
C GLY A 565 18.01 1.81 -10.41
N TRP A 566 18.48 0.91 -9.53
CA TRP A 566 19.50 -0.06 -9.93
C TRP A 566 18.84 -1.24 -10.66
N GLN A 567 19.50 -1.74 -11.71
CA GLN A 567 19.08 -2.85 -12.55
C GLN A 567 20.30 -3.73 -12.89
N ASP A 568 20.12 -5.05 -12.90
CA ASP A 568 21.10 -6.01 -13.41
C ASP A 568 21.00 -6.10 -14.93
N GLU A 569 21.94 -5.43 -15.61
CA GLU A 569 22.04 -5.39 -17.07
C GLU A 569 22.88 -6.55 -17.63
N THR A 570 23.55 -7.30 -16.74
CA THR A 570 24.56 -8.30 -17.09
C THR A 570 24.12 -9.73 -16.82
N SER A 571 22.90 -9.90 -16.30
CA SER A 571 22.38 -11.17 -15.82
C SER A 571 23.30 -11.83 -14.78
N LEU A 572 24.04 -11.02 -14.01
CA LEU A 572 25.01 -11.44 -12.99
C LEU A 572 24.34 -12.35 -11.95
N PHE A 573 23.13 -12.00 -11.52
CA PHE A 573 22.39 -12.75 -10.51
C PHE A 573 22.05 -14.16 -10.98
N SER A 574 21.47 -14.26 -12.18
CA SER A 574 21.14 -15.56 -12.79
C SER A 574 22.39 -16.42 -13.03
N ASN A 575 23.49 -15.81 -13.48
CA ASN A 575 24.75 -16.50 -13.75
C ASN A 575 25.34 -17.09 -12.46
N ILE A 576 25.52 -16.27 -11.43
CA ILE A 576 26.07 -16.71 -10.15
C ILE A 576 25.18 -17.78 -9.52
N GLN A 577 23.86 -17.59 -9.54
CA GLN A 577 22.92 -18.55 -9.02
C GLN A 577 23.00 -19.91 -9.72
N SER A 578 23.13 -19.92 -11.05
CA SER A 578 23.29 -21.16 -11.82
C SER A 578 24.54 -21.94 -11.43
N ARG A 579 25.61 -21.24 -11.03
CA ARG A 579 26.88 -21.84 -10.57
C ARG A 579 26.81 -22.39 -9.14
N ILE A 580 25.95 -21.83 -8.29
CA ILE A 580 25.78 -22.30 -6.90
C ILE A 580 24.83 -23.50 -6.83
N ASP A 581 23.72 -23.48 -7.57
CA ASP A 581 22.61 -24.43 -7.37
C ASP A 581 22.31 -25.34 -8.56
N ASN A 582 22.98 -25.16 -9.71
CA ASN A 582 22.66 -25.81 -10.99
C ASN A 582 21.21 -25.61 -11.47
N SER A 583 20.42 -24.73 -10.83
CA SER A 583 19.04 -24.42 -11.17
C SER A 583 18.81 -22.91 -11.07
N PRO A 584 18.42 -22.23 -12.16
CA PRO A 584 18.06 -20.82 -12.10
C PRO A 584 16.79 -20.66 -11.25
N ARG A 585 16.82 -19.78 -10.26
CA ARG A 585 15.64 -19.46 -9.45
C ARG A 585 14.92 -18.30 -10.10
N GLU A 586 13.59 -18.33 -10.04
CA GLU A 586 12.79 -17.23 -10.59
C GLU A 586 13.00 -15.92 -9.84
N ASN A 587 13.25 -15.99 -8.52
CA ASN A 587 13.28 -14.83 -7.63
C ASN A 587 14.47 -14.85 -6.68
N VAL A 588 15.00 -13.67 -6.38
CA VAL A 588 16.13 -13.47 -5.47
C VAL A 588 15.85 -12.36 -4.47
N LEU A 589 16.46 -12.47 -3.29
CA LEU A 589 16.38 -11.47 -2.23
C LEU A 589 17.58 -10.54 -2.35
N LEU A 590 17.36 -9.23 -2.36
CA LEU A 590 18.43 -8.24 -2.46
C LEU A 590 18.93 -7.80 -1.09
N SER A 591 20.24 -7.58 -0.97
CA SER A 591 20.90 -6.99 0.20
C SER A 591 21.17 -5.49 0.01
N TYR A 592 21.35 -4.76 1.11
CA TYR A 592 21.58 -3.32 1.09
C TYR A 592 22.55 -2.88 2.17
N LYS A 593 23.15 -1.69 1.97
CA LYS A 593 24.04 -0.99 2.90
C LYS A 593 25.36 -1.69 3.19
N GLY A 594 25.70 -2.77 2.48
CA GLY A 594 26.95 -3.52 2.68
C GLY A 594 27.17 -3.98 4.12
N GLN A 595 26.13 -4.30 4.89
CA GLN A 595 26.25 -4.71 6.28
C GLN A 595 25.52 -6.03 6.51
N PHE A 596 26.23 -7.07 6.91
CA PHE A 596 25.67 -8.40 7.09
C PHE A 596 26.54 -9.28 7.98
N VAL A 597 25.94 -10.37 8.46
CA VAL A 597 26.64 -11.47 9.13
C VAL A 597 26.59 -12.71 8.25
N VAL A 598 27.67 -13.47 8.18
CA VAL A 598 27.71 -14.74 7.46
C VAL A 598 28.63 -15.74 8.15
N THR A 599 28.32 -17.03 8.06
CA THR A 599 29.19 -18.11 8.53
C THR A 599 30.26 -18.48 7.51
N ALA A 600 31.42 -18.92 8.00
CA ALA A 600 32.45 -19.53 7.13
C ALA A 600 31.89 -20.75 6.39
N ALA A 601 31.02 -21.55 7.02
CA ALA A 601 30.39 -22.71 6.39
C ALA A 601 29.57 -22.33 5.13
N ARG A 602 28.89 -21.18 5.13
CA ARG A 602 28.16 -20.67 3.96
C ARG A 602 29.09 -20.09 2.90
N ILE A 603 30.10 -19.32 3.31
CA ILE A 603 31.12 -18.78 2.41
C ILE A 603 31.81 -19.93 1.67
N ARG A 604 32.33 -20.90 2.42
CA ARG A 604 33.06 -22.04 1.87
C ARG A 604 32.18 -23.11 1.23
N GLY A 605 30.88 -23.03 1.45
CA GLY A 605 29.87 -23.84 0.79
C GLY A 605 29.72 -23.53 -0.70
N ILE A 606 30.25 -22.41 -1.17
CA ILE A 606 30.34 -22.08 -2.60
C ILE A 606 31.81 -22.06 -3.06
N ASP A 607 32.04 -22.21 -4.36
CA ASP A 607 33.40 -22.21 -4.92
C ASP A 607 34.11 -20.86 -4.69
N LYS A 608 35.34 -20.92 -4.16
CA LYS A 608 36.22 -19.76 -3.96
C LYS A 608 36.38 -18.95 -5.25
N ALA A 609 36.38 -19.61 -6.42
CA ALA A 609 36.52 -18.96 -7.72
C ALA A 609 35.42 -17.91 -7.97
N ILE A 610 34.20 -18.09 -7.45
CA ILE A 610 33.13 -17.09 -7.58
C ILE A 610 33.51 -15.78 -6.87
N TYR A 611 34.03 -15.88 -5.65
CA TYR A 611 34.47 -14.71 -4.89
C TYR A 611 35.70 -14.06 -5.50
N ASP A 612 36.65 -14.87 -5.96
CA ASP A 612 37.87 -14.38 -6.62
C ASP A 612 37.53 -13.64 -7.92
N GLU A 613 36.68 -14.18 -8.78
CA GLU A 613 36.21 -13.50 -9.99
C GLU A 613 35.52 -12.16 -9.67
N LEU A 614 34.61 -12.14 -8.69
CA LEU A 614 33.97 -10.90 -8.25
C LEU A 614 34.98 -9.88 -7.73
N TRP A 615 36.02 -10.33 -7.02
CA TRP A 615 37.09 -9.48 -6.53
C TRP A 615 37.94 -8.94 -7.68
N GLN A 616 38.29 -9.78 -8.66
CA GLN A 616 39.03 -9.37 -9.86
C GLN A 616 38.33 -8.26 -10.63
N LEU A 617 36.98 -8.29 -10.70
CA LEU A 617 36.20 -7.23 -11.35
C LEU A 617 36.39 -5.84 -10.72
N PHE A 618 36.74 -5.77 -9.43
CA PHE A 618 37.02 -4.49 -8.76
C PHE A 618 38.44 -3.98 -8.97
N ILE A 619 39.42 -4.88 -9.09
CA ILE A 619 40.85 -4.52 -9.07
C ILE A 619 41.44 -4.38 -10.46
N ASP A 620 40.86 -5.03 -11.47
CA ASP A 620 41.26 -4.85 -12.87
C ASP A 620 40.49 -3.68 -13.51
N GLU A 621 41.19 -2.57 -13.73
CA GLU A 621 40.67 -1.38 -14.41
C GLU A 621 40.17 -1.67 -15.84
N ASN A 622 40.65 -2.75 -16.47
CA ASN A 622 40.24 -3.18 -17.81
C ASN A 622 39.06 -4.16 -17.78
N SER A 623 38.54 -4.51 -16.59
CA SER A 623 37.40 -5.41 -16.49
C SER A 623 36.14 -4.79 -17.09
N TRP A 624 35.20 -5.62 -17.52
CA TRP A 624 33.93 -5.13 -18.07
C TRP A 624 33.14 -4.24 -17.10
N ALA A 625 33.38 -4.38 -15.80
CA ALA A 625 32.70 -3.65 -14.73
C ALA A 625 33.06 -2.15 -14.69
N HIS A 626 34.15 -1.76 -15.34
CA HIS A 626 34.66 -0.38 -15.43
C HIS A 626 34.54 0.21 -16.85
N GLN A 627 33.87 -0.49 -17.77
CA GLN A 627 33.89 -0.16 -19.20
C GLN A 627 32.46 -0.03 -19.77
N GLU A 628 32.35 0.66 -20.90
CA GLU A 628 31.12 0.63 -21.70
C GLU A 628 30.95 -0.75 -22.38
N PRO A 629 29.71 -1.27 -22.54
CA PRO A 629 28.42 -0.61 -22.34
C PRO A 629 27.85 -0.70 -20.92
N TYR A 630 28.54 -1.34 -19.97
CA TYR A 630 28.01 -1.55 -18.61
C TYR A 630 27.80 -0.23 -17.86
N LEU A 631 28.65 0.76 -18.06
CA LEU A 631 28.52 2.05 -17.37
C LEU A 631 27.34 2.89 -17.87
N GLN A 632 26.99 2.84 -19.16
CA GLN A 632 25.92 3.66 -19.74
C GLN A 632 26.10 5.17 -19.46
N GLY A 633 27.33 5.67 -19.49
CA GLY A 633 27.66 7.05 -19.17
C GLY A 633 27.59 7.41 -17.68
N ARG A 634 27.36 6.43 -16.78
CA ARG A 634 27.42 6.64 -15.33
C ARG A 634 28.86 6.86 -14.88
N PRO A 635 29.10 7.74 -13.89
CA PRO A 635 30.44 8.00 -13.39
C PRO A 635 31.00 6.75 -12.70
N ASP A 636 32.24 6.42 -13.04
CA ASP A 636 32.98 5.27 -12.49
C ASP A 636 34.39 5.68 -12.05
N SER A 637 34.92 4.99 -11.05
CA SER A 637 36.33 5.07 -10.66
C SER A 637 36.74 3.82 -9.90
N MET A 638 38.03 3.48 -9.90
CA MET A 638 38.54 2.37 -9.09
C MET A 638 38.15 2.50 -7.61
N SER A 639 38.13 3.71 -7.06
CA SER A 639 37.77 3.95 -5.64
C SER A 639 36.27 3.93 -5.34
N GLN A 640 35.43 4.14 -6.33
CA GLN A 640 33.97 4.15 -6.20
C GLN A 640 33.37 3.62 -7.50
N PRO A 641 33.49 2.30 -7.75
CA PRO A 641 33.00 1.75 -8.99
C PRO A 641 31.51 1.53 -8.93
N TRP A 642 30.86 1.69 -10.08
CA TRP A 642 29.43 1.45 -10.23
C TRP A 642 29.06 0.01 -9.87
N PHE A 643 29.96 -0.95 -10.17
CA PHE A 643 29.83 -2.36 -9.80
C PHE A 643 29.68 -2.60 -8.29
N GLY A 644 30.16 -1.69 -7.43
CA GLY A 644 29.91 -1.74 -6.00
C GLY A 644 28.42 -1.82 -5.65
N TYR A 645 27.55 -1.18 -6.46
CA TYR A 645 26.11 -1.29 -6.27
C TYR A 645 25.60 -2.71 -6.55
N ALA A 646 26.06 -3.38 -7.61
CA ALA A 646 25.65 -4.75 -7.91
C ALA A 646 26.07 -5.73 -6.80
N THR A 647 27.32 -5.63 -6.35
CA THR A 647 27.85 -6.45 -5.25
C THR A 647 27.11 -6.19 -3.93
N GLU A 648 26.70 -4.96 -3.65
CA GLU A 648 25.85 -4.66 -2.48
C GLU A 648 24.54 -5.46 -2.50
N ARG A 649 23.93 -5.71 -3.66
CA ARG A 649 22.62 -6.40 -3.79
C ARG A 649 22.73 -7.92 -3.72
N ILE A 650 23.89 -8.51 -4.00
CA ILE A 650 24.01 -9.95 -4.26
C ILE A 650 24.35 -10.81 -3.04
N TRP A 651 24.64 -10.23 -1.87
CA TRP A 651 25.11 -10.99 -0.70
C TRP A 651 24.15 -12.09 -0.24
N ASN A 652 22.83 -11.88 -0.32
CA ASN A 652 21.86 -12.95 -0.02
C ASN A 652 21.97 -14.15 -0.98
N VAL A 653 22.36 -13.94 -2.24
CA VAL A 653 22.57 -15.01 -3.22
C VAL A 653 23.87 -15.74 -2.90
N LEU A 654 24.97 -15.00 -2.72
CA LEU A 654 26.29 -15.56 -2.38
C LEU A 654 26.27 -16.33 -1.05
N SER A 655 25.46 -15.91 -0.09
CA SER A 655 25.32 -16.57 1.20
C SER A 655 24.18 -17.58 1.27
N GLN A 656 23.58 -17.94 0.13
CA GLN A 656 22.54 -18.96 0.02
C GLN A 656 21.35 -18.69 0.96
N CYS A 657 20.95 -17.42 1.07
CA CYS A 657 19.85 -16.95 1.92
C CYS A 657 18.88 -16.07 1.12
N SER A 658 18.23 -16.66 0.10
CA SER A 658 17.16 -16.00 -0.67
C SER A 658 15.80 -16.65 -0.42
N ASP A 659 15.52 -17.03 0.83
CA ASP A 659 14.21 -17.56 1.22
C ASP A 659 13.15 -16.46 1.15
N MET A 660 12.05 -16.75 0.45
CA MET A 660 10.94 -15.81 0.31
C MET A 660 10.22 -15.54 1.64
N ASP A 661 10.26 -16.48 2.59
CA ASP A 661 9.71 -16.23 3.93
C ASP A 661 10.49 -15.12 4.66
N VAL A 662 11.82 -15.07 4.53
CA VAL A 662 12.63 -13.94 5.03
C VAL A 662 12.19 -12.63 4.34
N ALA A 663 11.96 -12.71 3.04
CA ALA A 663 11.54 -11.58 2.22
C ALA A 663 10.14 -11.05 2.54
N TRP A 664 9.23 -11.86 3.08
CA TRP A 664 7.85 -11.45 3.36
C TRP A 664 7.52 -11.30 4.83
N ARG A 665 8.26 -11.93 5.74
CA ARG A 665 7.90 -12.01 7.16
C ARG A 665 8.74 -11.11 8.05
N CYS A 666 9.95 -10.73 7.63
CA CYS A 666 10.81 -9.87 8.45
C CYS A 666 10.11 -8.52 8.72
N PRO A 667 9.89 -8.16 10.00
CA PRO A 667 9.25 -6.90 10.35
C PRO A 667 10.22 -5.72 10.27
N THR A 668 9.67 -4.51 10.17
CA THR A 668 10.44 -3.28 10.37
C THR A 668 10.70 -3.06 11.85
N LEU A 669 11.74 -2.28 12.18
CA LEU A 669 12.05 -1.94 13.56
C LEU A 669 10.88 -1.22 14.26
N LEU A 670 10.16 -0.37 13.51
CA LEU A 670 9.00 0.37 14.01
C LEU A 670 7.86 -0.58 14.42
N SER A 671 7.64 -1.64 13.65
CA SER A 671 6.60 -2.64 13.92
C SER A 671 6.97 -3.61 15.04
N GLY A 672 8.27 -3.94 15.18
CA GLY A 672 8.73 -4.88 16.19
C GLY A 672 8.19 -6.30 16.00
N TRP A 673 7.99 -7.01 17.11
CA TRP A 673 7.57 -8.42 17.10
C TRP A 673 6.09 -8.50 16.80
N ARG A 674 5.74 -9.20 15.70
CA ARG A 674 4.37 -9.63 15.47
C ARG A 674 4.07 -10.89 16.32
N PRO A 675 2.88 -11.02 16.90
CA PRO A 675 2.37 -12.28 17.44
C PRO A 675 2.52 -13.43 16.43
N GLY A 676 3.19 -14.51 16.85
CA GLY A 676 3.50 -15.67 15.99
C GLY A 676 4.68 -15.48 15.03
N GLY A 677 5.37 -14.33 15.07
CA GLY A 677 6.62 -14.14 14.35
C GLY A 677 7.81 -14.79 15.05
N SER A 678 8.86 -15.10 14.29
CA SER A 678 10.08 -15.72 14.80
C SER A 678 11.32 -14.98 14.32
N ILE A 679 12.47 -15.22 14.96
CA ILE A 679 13.75 -14.64 14.53
C ILE A 679 14.19 -15.20 13.17
N ALA A 680 13.75 -16.41 12.82
CA ALA A 680 13.93 -16.98 11.48
C ALA A 680 13.21 -16.18 10.39
N ASP A 681 12.25 -15.31 10.74
CA ASP A 681 11.56 -14.47 9.76
C ASP A 681 12.49 -13.41 9.12
N CYS A 682 13.71 -13.18 9.65
CA CYS A 682 14.64 -12.14 9.20
C CYS A 682 16.02 -12.63 8.75
N GLN A 683 16.33 -13.92 8.90
CA GLN A 683 17.67 -14.44 8.66
C GLN A 683 17.62 -15.94 8.36
N CYS A 684 18.70 -16.46 7.78
CA CYS A 684 18.86 -17.90 7.60
C CYS A 684 19.74 -18.47 8.72
N PHE A 685 19.28 -19.52 9.37
CA PHE A 685 20.03 -20.25 10.39
C PHE A 685 20.76 -21.45 9.79
N ASP A 686 21.85 -21.86 10.43
CA ASP A 686 22.61 -23.08 10.06
C ASP A 686 22.40 -24.24 11.06
N SER A 687 21.86 -23.95 12.25
CA SER A 687 21.81 -24.89 13.37
C SER A 687 20.93 -26.13 13.16
N GLU A 688 19.82 -26.02 12.42
CA GLU A 688 18.92 -27.17 12.16
C GLU A 688 19.62 -28.28 11.35
N LEU A 689 20.55 -27.91 10.46
CA LEU A 689 21.27 -28.83 9.58
C LEU A 689 22.48 -29.49 10.27
N VAL A 690 23.12 -28.76 11.19
CA VAL A 690 24.22 -29.28 12.02
C VAL A 690 23.71 -30.33 13.02
N GLU A 691 22.52 -30.11 13.62
CA GLU A 691 21.90 -31.08 14.54
C GLU A 691 21.40 -32.35 13.84
N GLN A 692 20.81 -32.24 12.64
CA GLN A 692 20.42 -33.41 11.85
C GLN A 692 21.62 -34.30 11.48
N LYS A 693 22.75 -33.70 11.07
CA LYS A 693 23.95 -34.48 10.72
C LYS A 693 24.56 -35.19 11.93
N ARG A 694 24.64 -34.53 13.09
CA ARG A 694 25.10 -35.14 14.35
C ARG A 694 24.20 -36.27 14.86
N SER A 695 22.95 -36.36 14.40
CA SER A 695 22.04 -37.45 14.75
C SER A 695 22.15 -38.66 13.81
N HIS A 696 22.84 -38.50 12.67
CA HIS A 696 23.05 -39.53 11.66
C HIS A 696 24.48 -40.11 11.63
N GLU A 697 25.43 -39.44 12.28
CA GLU A 697 26.76 -39.97 12.65
C GLU A 697 26.70 -40.63 14.02
#